data_AF-A0AAU9HBR3-F1
#
_entry.id   AF-A0AAU9HBR3-F1
#
_cell.length_a   1.000
_cell.length_b   1.000
_cell.length_c   1.000
_cell.angle_alpha   90.00
_cell.angle_beta   90.00
_cell.angle_gamma   90.00
#
_symmetry.space_group_name_H-M   'P 1'
#
loop_
_entity.id
_entity.type
_entity.pdbx_description
1 polymer ?
#
loop_
_entity_poly.entity_id
_entity_poly.type
_entity_poly.pdbx_seq_one_letter_code
_entity_poly.pdbx_strand_id
1 'polypeptide(L)'
;MKINTLILTLPILGMSSMALADKVEERTFKPQTAVVERLHHHGVEQNHNEKAPIAKMQSQQKLFNARVMTMQAVAVTCDLNALANASTSSIITEIQNQGTQCINELFSASALTQSQVFTSDKMFAVANHAKALSLTYAGGGNVELEALFLYLRTGFYAEFYNDNVSFATWVTTAVVGAVDAFVANSHFYDDNDGHAKTLNEVIITMDSSEQQHRYLEVVKQWLSRFNESYGAKWNVRSAVNGIFTLLYRGQWNDEFVTAVGKDTDLVTRLSAFTQKQWMIGSDAQYLIVNAASELARLKQYSDTPIQSAVDTGLNAIFSTYTSFGYGDAVWLAAADSVSYYADCNDYGICGFVDNLIGQALSQSYSCSSTIKIRSQNMTVAQHAAACDAMGAEEGLFHTKLATNNTPVADDNNSFLQVNIFDSSDDYGKYAGVIFGINTNNGGMYLEGDPSVVGNQANFIAYEANYANAEHFVWNLEHEYVHYLDGRFDLYGDFNSPTEDVVWWSEGVAEYIANLNDNDAAKETISDGSRFTLAQIFSTTYDGFDQDRIYRWGYLAVRFMFERHYDEINTMLAHTRVGDWIAYKAKTEQWKSSYESEFVQWCDDLVAGAPSNIPPTVQINGPYYGVQNNDVSFTSNGSIDSDGSIVSYQWNFGDGSSSNQANPLHRYISEGKYNVSLIVTDNQGASQSAITTATIEKDSSVGDNILQNNQTVQTNGAQNEQQYFTFAVPQGASELVFTITGGEGDADLYVSYEAAPTETVYDCRPYIGGNEEQCAIDPVQVGTYQVMLHGYNAFENVQLTASYTPATSNVPDVCATQGSRSNGRLNDGEAVCLGNSGPMWFSLADVQSQSGIAITTANGSGDISLSYAESSWPNGNNELAESNNSGNDECIYIANSSQYWGYLKVLGSSNGVSLVVDYNSSGCR
;
A
#
# COMPACT_ATOMS: atom_id res chain seq x y z
N MET A 1 -35.07 -7.95 -38.46
CA MET A 1 -35.89 -8.32 -39.64
C MET A 1 -36.44 -9.74 -39.51
N LYS A 2 -37.65 -10.02 -40.04
CA LYS A 2 -38.08 -11.38 -40.46
C LYS A 2 -38.88 -11.24 -41.76
N ILE A 3 -38.36 -11.74 -42.88
CA ILE A 3 -39.12 -12.21 -44.06
C ILE A 3 -38.17 -12.97 -44.99
N ASN A 4 -38.64 -14.12 -45.49
CA ASN A 4 -37.91 -14.98 -46.42
C ASN A 4 -38.02 -14.50 -47.87
N THR A 5 -37.09 -14.96 -48.72
CA THR A 5 -37.33 -15.81 -49.92
C THR A 5 -36.52 -15.37 -51.14
N LEU A 6 -35.55 -16.18 -51.57
CA LEU A 6 -35.57 -16.73 -52.94
C LEU A 6 -34.72 -18.02 -53.05
N ILE A 7 -35.16 -18.92 -53.92
CA ILE A 7 -34.64 -20.29 -54.12
C ILE A 7 -33.95 -20.36 -55.49
N LEU A 8 -32.85 -21.12 -55.63
CA LEU A 8 -32.49 -21.81 -56.87
C LEU A 8 -31.50 -22.99 -56.67
N THR A 9 -32.06 -24.21 -56.64
CA THR A 9 -31.60 -25.46 -57.33
C THR A 9 -30.12 -25.89 -57.25
N LEU A 10 -29.76 -26.99 -56.55
CA LEU A 10 -29.77 -28.44 -56.97
C LEU A 10 -28.54 -28.88 -57.82
N PRO A 11 -28.13 -30.18 -57.91
CA PRO A 11 -28.43 -31.38 -57.09
C PRO A 11 -27.23 -32.37 -56.86
N ILE A 12 -27.50 -33.61 -56.34
CA ILE A 12 -26.70 -34.89 -56.44
C ILE A 12 -25.49 -34.98 -55.48
N LEU A 13 -25.26 -35.99 -54.59
CA LEU A 13 -25.85 -37.27 -54.11
C LEU A 13 -25.31 -37.51 -52.64
N GLY A 14 -25.76 -38.44 -51.78
CA GLY A 14 -26.90 -39.37 -51.82
C GLY A 14 -26.75 -40.62 -50.91
N MET A 15 -27.80 -41.00 -50.16
CA MET A 15 -28.01 -42.24 -49.34
C MET A 15 -27.03 -42.47 -48.16
N SER A 16 -27.41 -42.34 -46.86
CA SER A 16 -28.35 -43.14 -46.02
C SER A 16 -27.55 -43.56 -44.75
N SER A 17 -28.03 -43.63 -43.50
CA SER A 17 -29.38 -43.72 -42.90
C SER A 17 -29.38 -43.34 -41.40
N MET A 18 -30.49 -42.79 -40.87
CA MET A 18 -31.00 -42.84 -39.46
C MET A 18 -30.01 -42.74 -38.26
N ALA A 19 -30.20 -41.91 -37.22
CA ALA A 19 -31.40 -41.23 -36.71
C ALA A 19 -31.05 -40.04 -35.78
N LEU A 20 -32.09 -39.45 -35.18
CA LEU A 20 -32.12 -38.41 -34.13
C LEU A 20 -31.88 -36.97 -34.60
N ALA A 21 -32.60 -36.07 -33.95
CA ALA A 21 -32.65 -34.65 -34.25
C ALA A 21 -31.45 -33.93 -33.63
N ASP A 22 -30.85 -32.99 -34.35
CA ASP A 22 -30.78 -31.62 -33.86
C ASP A 22 -30.41 -30.60 -34.95
N LYS A 23 -30.65 -29.33 -34.63
CA LYS A 23 -30.02 -28.12 -35.21
C LYS A 23 -30.10 -27.92 -36.72
N VAL A 24 -31.14 -27.17 -37.11
CA VAL A 24 -30.93 -26.07 -38.07
C VAL A 24 -29.98 -25.08 -37.39
N GLU A 25 -28.84 -24.78 -38.01
CA GLU A 25 -27.97 -23.69 -37.56
C GLU A 25 -28.64 -22.34 -37.87
N GLU A 26 -29.41 -21.83 -36.91
CA GLU A 26 -29.52 -20.39 -36.76
C GLU A 26 -28.12 -19.87 -36.41
N ARG A 27 -27.53 -19.02 -37.26
CA ARG A 27 -26.50 -18.08 -36.79
C ARG A 27 -27.19 -17.01 -35.95
N THR A 28 -27.51 -17.39 -34.71
CA THR A 28 -27.74 -16.43 -33.64
C THR A 28 -26.43 -15.69 -33.40
N PHE A 29 -26.45 -14.37 -33.45
CA PHE A 29 -25.46 -13.56 -32.75
C PHE A 29 -25.76 -13.65 -31.26
N LYS A 30 -25.41 -14.79 -30.64
CA LYS A 30 -24.87 -14.74 -29.28
C LYS A 30 -23.39 -14.40 -29.47
N PRO A 31 -22.82 -13.43 -28.73
CA PRO A 31 -21.37 -13.27 -28.68
C PRO A 31 -20.78 -14.65 -28.40
N GLN A 32 -19.82 -15.10 -29.22
CA GLN A 32 -18.98 -16.18 -28.74
C GLN A 32 -18.24 -15.63 -27.53
N THR A 33 -18.23 -16.37 -26.43
CA THR A 33 -17.15 -16.19 -25.46
C THR A 33 -15.87 -16.26 -26.24
N ALA A 34 -15.03 -15.22 -26.12
CA ALA A 34 -13.65 -15.29 -26.56
C ALA A 34 -13.06 -16.62 -26.05
N VAL A 35 -12.15 -17.22 -26.82
CA VAL A 35 -11.30 -18.26 -26.26
C VAL A 35 -10.41 -17.55 -25.26
N VAL A 36 -10.84 -17.55 -23.99
CA VAL A 36 -10.10 -16.96 -22.89
C VAL A 36 -8.87 -17.85 -22.66
N GLU A 37 -7.79 -17.50 -23.34
CA GLU A 37 -6.46 -17.79 -22.84
C GLU A 37 -6.37 -17.04 -21.50
N ARG A 38 -6.28 -17.80 -20.40
CA ARG A 38 -6.37 -17.26 -19.04
C ARG A 38 -5.05 -16.60 -18.63
N LEU A 39 -4.74 -15.47 -19.25
CA LEU A 39 -3.79 -14.48 -18.76
C LEU A 39 -4.50 -13.56 -17.77
N HIS A 40 -4.54 -14.00 -16.52
CA HIS A 40 -4.82 -13.10 -15.41
C HIS A 40 -3.63 -12.17 -15.23
N HIS A 41 -3.90 -10.93 -14.84
CA HIS A 41 -2.94 -10.02 -14.20
C HIS A 41 -3.70 -9.38 -13.03
N HIS A 42 -3.02 -8.89 -11.99
CA HIS A 42 -3.70 -8.14 -10.92
C HIS A 42 -4.62 -7.07 -11.55
N GLY A 43 -5.92 -7.10 -11.24
CA GLY A 43 -6.90 -6.10 -11.69
C GLY A 43 -7.27 -6.07 -13.19
N VAL A 44 -6.78 -6.97 -14.06
CA VAL A 44 -7.06 -6.91 -15.52
C VAL A 44 -7.59 -8.24 -16.08
N GLU A 45 -8.87 -8.25 -16.50
CA GLU A 45 -9.31 -9.07 -17.62
C GLU A 45 -8.61 -8.56 -18.88
N GLN A 46 -7.88 -9.41 -19.62
CA GLN A 46 -7.39 -9.03 -20.94
C GLN A 46 -8.56 -8.83 -21.90
N ASN A 47 -9.02 -7.59 -22.00
CA ASN A 47 -9.81 -7.15 -23.14
C ASN A 47 -8.89 -7.09 -24.36
N HIS A 48 -9.01 -8.10 -25.23
CA HIS A 48 -9.05 -7.80 -26.65
C HIS A 48 -9.93 -6.57 -26.84
N ASN A 49 -9.48 -5.56 -27.59
CA ASN A 49 -10.09 -4.22 -27.60
C ASN A 49 -11.45 -4.15 -28.35
N GLU A 50 -12.24 -5.23 -28.31
CA GLU A 50 -13.69 -5.16 -28.22
C GLU A 50 -14.06 -4.47 -26.90
N LYS A 51 -13.87 -3.14 -26.86
CA LYS A 51 -14.60 -2.32 -25.89
C LYS A 51 -16.07 -2.71 -26.08
N ALA A 52 -16.66 -3.24 -25.02
CA ALA A 52 -18.06 -3.63 -24.90
C ALA A 52 -18.61 -2.92 -23.64
N PRO A 53 -19.90 -2.53 -23.61
CA PRO A 53 -20.49 -1.98 -22.40
C PRO A 53 -20.64 -3.08 -21.35
N ILE A 54 -19.65 -3.24 -20.47
CA ILE A 54 -19.87 -3.91 -19.19
C ILE A 54 -20.78 -2.99 -18.38
N ALA A 55 -22.02 -3.40 -18.17
CA ALA A 55 -22.89 -2.83 -17.15
C ALA A 55 -22.37 -3.25 -15.77
N LYS A 56 -21.25 -2.67 -15.32
CA LYS A 56 -20.72 -2.94 -13.97
C LYS A 56 -21.58 -2.22 -12.95
N MET A 57 -22.15 -2.97 -12.02
CA MET A 57 -23.08 -2.46 -11.01
C MET A 57 -22.31 -1.63 -9.97
N GLN A 58 -22.16 -0.32 -10.18
CA GLN A 58 -21.76 0.60 -9.12
C GLN A 58 -22.95 0.89 -8.20
N SER A 59 -23.17 0.02 -7.22
CA SER A 59 -23.89 0.42 -6.00
C SER A 59 -22.94 1.21 -5.09
N GLN A 60 -22.62 2.45 -5.47
CA GLN A 60 -22.18 3.40 -4.45
C GLN A 60 -23.38 3.67 -3.53
N GLN A 61 -23.36 3.05 -2.34
CA GLN A 61 -24.03 3.68 -1.21
C GLN A 61 -23.36 5.04 -1.01
N LYS A 62 -24.03 6.11 -1.44
CA LYS A 62 -23.69 7.44 -0.96
C LYS A 62 -23.93 7.44 0.54
N LEU A 63 -22.83 7.40 1.31
CA LEU A 63 -22.83 7.80 2.70
C LEU A 63 -23.52 9.17 2.79
N PHE A 64 -24.75 9.14 3.33
CA PHE A 64 -25.54 10.34 3.49
C PHE A 64 -24.81 11.22 4.51
N ASN A 65 -24.20 12.30 4.04
CA ASN A 65 -23.68 13.34 4.92
C ASN A 65 -24.84 13.85 5.79
N ALA A 66 -24.82 13.49 7.07
CA ALA A 66 -25.91 13.69 8.00
C ALA A 66 -26.08 15.16 8.36
N ARG A 67 -26.76 15.92 7.49
CA ARG A 67 -27.41 17.18 7.88
C ARG A 67 -28.90 16.92 8.09
N VAL A 68 -29.27 16.80 9.36
CA VAL A 68 -30.65 16.71 9.81
C VAL A 68 -31.45 17.92 9.31
N MET A 69 -32.34 17.68 8.35
CA MET A 69 -33.55 18.50 8.19
C MET A 69 -34.75 17.56 8.10
N THR A 70 -35.63 17.66 9.10
CA THR A 70 -36.84 16.86 9.21
C THR A 70 -37.88 17.29 8.17
N MET A 71 -38.07 16.48 7.13
CA MET A 71 -39.35 16.38 6.43
C MET A 71 -39.67 14.91 6.15
N GLN A 72 -40.79 14.43 6.71
CA GLN A 72 -41.30 13.09 6.46
C GLN A 72 -41.93 13.03 5.06
N ALA A 73 -41.19 12.48 4.09
CA ALA A 73 -41.78 11.83 2.93
C ALA A 73 -41.83 10.32 3.21
N VAL A 74 -43.00 9.71 3.04
CA VAL A 74 -43.14 8.26 3.17
C VAL A 74 -42.48 7.62 1.96
N ALA A 75 -41.37 6.91 2.16
CA ALA A 75 -40.72 6.15 1.10
C ALA A 75 -41.67 5.02 0.64
N VAL A 76 -42.10 5.07 -0.62
CA VAL A 76 -42.80 3.95 -1.26
C VAL A 76 -41.75 2.89 -1.54
N THR A 77 -41.88 1.72 -0.91
CA THR A 77 -41.07 0.54 -1.21
C THR A 77 -41.46 0.00 -2.59
N CYS A 78 -40.49 -0.28 -3.45
CA CYS A 78 -40.73 -0.82 -4.78
C CYS A 78 -41.48 -2.16 -4.73
N ASP A 79 -42.56 -2.28 -5.50
CA ASP A 79 -43.30 -3.54 -5.68
C ASP A 79 -43.22 -4.04 -7.13
N LEU A 80 -42.17 -4.81 -7.40
CA LEU A 80 -41.99 -5.49 -8.70
C LEU A 80 -43.10 -6.51 -9.00
N ASN A 81 -43.78 -7.05 -7.98
CA ASN A 81 -44.90 -7.97 -8.20
C ASN A 81 -46.14 -7.22 -8.68
N ALA A 82 -46.37 -5.97 -8.25
CA ALA A 82 -47.44 -5.13 -8.78
C ALA A 82 -47.25 -4.87 -10.28
N LEU A 83 -46.03 -4.53 -10.71
CA LEU A 83 -45.67 -4.32 -12.12
C LEU A 83 -45.81 -5.62 -12.96
N ALA A 84 -45.44 -6.76 -12.40
CA ALA A 84 -45.60 -8.06 -13.05
C ALA A 84 -47.08 -8.42 -13.24
N ASN A 85 -47.89 -8.28 -12.19
CA ASN A 85 -49.31 -8.61 -12.16
C ASN A 85 -50.21 -7.58 -12.87
N ALA A 86 -49.71 -6.37 -13.16
CA ALA A 86 -50.46 -5.35 -13.88
C ALA A 86 -50.92 -5.87 -15.25
N SER A 87 -52.14 -5.49 -15.65
CA SER A 87 -52.67 -5.73 -17.00
C SER A 87 -52.20 -4.65 -17.99
N THR A 88 -52.36 -4.88 -19.29
CA THR A 88 -52.12 -3.85 -20.33
C THR A 88 -52.92 -2.55 -20.09
N SER A 89 -54.10 -2.64 -19.46
CA SER A 89 -54.91 -1.47 -19.10
C SER A 89 -54.52 -0.78 -17.78
N SER A 90 -53.70 -1.40 -16.94
CA SER A 90 -53.29 -0.83 -15.64
C SER A 90 -51.79 -0.54 -15.55
N ILE A 91 -50.96 -1.03 -16.47
CA ILE A 91 -49.50 -0.89 -16.45
C ILE A 91 -49.03 0.57 -16.39
N ILE A 92 -49.70 1.49 -17.08
CA ILE A 92 -49.36 2.93 -17.05
C ILE A 92 -49.57 3.50 -15.63
N THR A 93 -50.70 3.20 -15.00
CA THR A 93 -50.98 3.63 -13.62
C THR A 93 -50.02 2.99 -12.63
N GLU A 94 -49.59 1.75 -12.87
CA GLU A 94 -48.61 1.10 -12.01
C GLU A 94 -47.22 1.73 -12.14
N ILE A 95 -46.77 2.05 -13.37
CA ILE A 95 -45.52 2.80 -13.60
C ILE A 95 -45.57 4.17 -12.90
N GLN A 96 -46.71 4.88 -12.96
CA GLN A 96 -46.91 6.15 -12.24
C GLN A 96 -46.83 5.98 -10.71
N ASN A 97 -47.42 4.92 -10.15
CA ASN A 97 -47.43 4.66 -8.70
C ASN A 97 -46.05 4.27 -8.17
N GLN A 98 -45.30 3.46 -8.92
CA GLN A 98 -44.02 2.89 -8.51
C GLN A 98 -42.84 3.84 -8.77
N GLY A 99 -42.92 4.69 -9.80
CA GLY A 99 -41.92 5.72 -10.10
C GLY A 99 -40.59 5.20 -10.64
N THR A 100 -39.74 6.12 -11.12
CA THR A 100 -38.49 5.79 -11.82
C THR A 100 -37.53 4.90 -11.05
N GLN A 101 -37.42 5.08 -9.72
CA GLN A 101 -36.57 4.24 -8.86
C GLN A 101 -36.95 2.76 -8.95
N CYS A 102 -38.24 2.43 -8.85
CA CYS A 102 -38.71 1.05 -8.90
C CYS A 102 -38.63 0.45 -10.32
N ILE A 103 -38.85 1.26 -11.36
CA ILE A 103 -38.61 0.81 -12.75
C ILE A 103 -37.12 0.49 -12.98
N ASN A 104 -36.19 1.18 -12.30
CA ASN A 104 -34.76 0.90 -12.40
C ASN A 104 -34.36 -0.44 -11.73
N GLU A 105 -35.11 -0.93 -10.73
CA GLU A 105 -34.86 -2.26 -10.14
C GLU A 105 -35.14 -3.42 -11.12
N LEU A 106 -35.92 -3.19 -12.19
CA LEU A 106 -36.23 -4.19 -13.21
C LEU A 106 -35.01 -4.65 -14.04
N PHE A 107 -33.91 -3.88 -14.09
CA PHE A 107 -32.66 -4.30 -14.75
C PHE A 107 -32.05 -5.54 -14.08
N SER A 108 -32.19 -5.66 -12.75
CA SER A 108 -31.66 -6.77 -11.94
C SER A 108 -32.74 -7.75 -11.48
N ALA A 109 -33.98 -7.57 -11.92
CA ALA A 109 -35.10 -8.44 -11.55
C ALA A 109 -34.96 -9.84 -12.18
N SER A 110 -35.59 -10.85 -11.56
CA SER A 110 -35.53 -12.23 -12.05
C SER A 110 -36.06 -12.35 -13.48
N ALA A 111 -35.54 -13.32 -14.25
CA ALA A 111 -35.98 -13.57 -15.62
C ALA A 111 -37.51 -13.84 -15.73
N LEU A 112 -38.11 -14.45 -14.70
CA LEU A 112 -39.55 -14.63 -14.59
C LEU A 112 -40.28 -13.30 -14.39
N THR A 113 -39.80 -12.44 -13.48
CA THR A 113 -40.36 -11.10 -13.25
C THR A 113 -40.31 -10.27 -14.52
N GLN A 114 -39.16 -10.22 -15.19
CA GLN A 114 -38.98 -9.48 -16.45
C GLN A 114 -39.94 -9.96 -17.54
N SER A 115 -40.09 -11.27 -17.76
CA SER A 115 -41.01 -11.82 -18.77
C SER A 115 -42.50 -11.58 -18.46
N GLN A 116 -42.87 -11.39 -17.19
CA GLN A 116 -44.22 -10.97 -16.79
C GLN A 116 -44.44 -9.46 -16.94
N VAL A 117 -43.43 -8.65 -16.63
CA VAL A 117 -43.48 -7.18 -16.72
C VAL A 117 -43.45 -6.71 -18.17
N PHE A 118 -42.58 -7.27 -19.01
CA PHE A 118 -42.33 -6.83 -20.38
C PHE A 118 -42.98 -7.75 -21.41
N THR A 119 -44.27 -7.57 -21.63
CA THR A 119 -44.99 -8.20 -22.74
C THR A 119 -45.15 -7.21 -23.90
N SER A 120 -45.28 -7.73 -25.13
CA SER A 120 -45.48 -6.89 -26.33
C SER A 120 -46.65 -5.90 -26.14
N ASP A 121 -47.78 -6.35 -25.60
CA ASP A 121 -48.97 -5.51 -25.40
C ASP A 121 -48.75 -4.40 -24.37
N LYS A 122 -48.05 -4.70 -23.26
CA LYS A 122 -47.69 -3.69 -22.24
C LYS A 122 -46.75 -2.64 -22.83
N MET A 123 -45.72 -3.08 -23.55
CA MET A 123 -44.78 -2.20 -24.28
C MET A 123 -45.52 -1.32 -25.31
N PHE A 124 -46.51 -1.86 -26.02
CA PHE A 124 -47.36 -1.07 -26.93
C PHE A 124 -48.09 0.06 -26.21
N ALA A 125 -48.75 -0.27 -25.10
CA ALA A 125 -49.59 0.67 -24.37
C ALA A 125 -48.74 1.80 -23.80
N VAL A 126 -47.59 1.45 -23.19
CA VAL A 126 -46.62 2.43 -22.67
C VAL A 126 -46.07 3.31 -23.80
N ALA A 127 -45.68 2.74 -24.93
CA ALA A 127 -45.16 3.52 -26.07
C ALA A 127 -46.19 4.50 -26.63
N ASN A 128 -47.44 4.08 -26.83
CA ASN A 128 -48.49 4.98 -27.33
C ASN A 128 -48.87 6.08 -26.32
N HIS A 129 -48.78 5.79 -25.02
CA HIS A 129 -49.01 6.79 -23.96
C HIS A 129 -47.86 7.79 -23.85
N ALA A 130 -46.61 7.31 -23.86
CA ALA A 130 -45.41 8.14 -23.92
C ALA A 130 -45.43 9.05 -25.16
N LYS A 131 -45.89 8.53 -26.31
CA LYS A 131 -46.12 9.32 -27.53
C LYS A 131 -47.13 10.45 -27.32
N ALA A 132 -48.27 10.17 -26.69
CA ALA A 132 -49.31 11.16 -26.43
C ALA A 132 -48.80 12.30 -25.54
N LEU A 133 -48.06 11.96 -24.47
CA LEU A 133 -47.42 12.94 -23.58
C LEU A 133 -46.31 13.73 -24.28
N SER A 134 -45.53 13.09 -25.16
CA SER A 134 -44.44 13.74 -25.90
C SER A 134 -44.96 14.82 -26.86
N LEU A 135 -46.10 14.59 -27.51
CA LEU A 135 -46.75 15.58 -28.38
C LEU A 135 -47.22 16.85 -27.63
N THR A 136 -47.49 16.75 -26.33
CA THR A 136 -47.97 17.86 -25.48
C THR A 136 -46.96 18.26 -24.40
N TYR A 137 -45.72 17.76 -24.48
CA TYR A 137 -44.67 18.04 -23.52
C TYR A 137 -44.33 19.54 -23.50
N ALA A 138 -44.29 20.11 -22.30
CA ALA A 138 -44.25 21.57 -22.07
C ALA A 138 -42.87 22.11 -21.67
N GLY A 139 -41.80 21.31 -21.86
CA GLY A 139 -40.47 21.62 -21.34
C GLY A 139 -40.34 21.36 -19.84
N GLY A 140 -39.21 21.76 -19.25
CA GLY A 140 -38.98 21.73 -17.79
C GLY A 140 -38.82 20.36 -17.12
N GLY A 141 -39.11 19.26 -17.82
CA GLY A 141 -39.04 17.89 -17.28
C GLY A 141 -40.42 17.29 -16.99
N ASN A 142 -40.53 15.97 -17.11
CA ASN A 142 -41.76 15.24 -16.76
C ASN A 142 -41.41 13.85 -16.20
N VAL A 143 -41.72 13.65 -14.90
CA VAL A 143 -41.40 12.42 -14.15
C VAL A 143 -42.15 11.18 -14.64
N GLU A 144 -43.36 11.34 -15.15
CA GLU A 144 -44.11 10.25 -15.78
C GLU A 144 -43.45 9.88 -17.11
N LEU A 145 -43.11 10.87 -17.94
CA LEU A 145 -42.49 10.62 -19.24
C LEU A 145 -41.09 10.00 -19.09
N GLU A 146 -40.32 10.42 -18.09
CA GLU A 146 -39.06 9.80 -17.65
C GLU A 146 -39.28 8.32 -17.27
N ALA A 147 -40.27 8.00 -16.42
CA ALA A 147 -40.59 6.62 -16.03
C ALA A 147 -41.06 5.74 -17.20
N LEU A 148 -41.83 6.30 -18.15
CA LEU A 148 -42.30 5.57 -19.32
C LEU A 148 -41.16 5.27 -20.30
N PHE A 149 -40.26 6.21 -20.58
CA PHE A 149 -39.10 5.94 -21.44
C PHE A 149 -38.10 5.00 -20.76
N LEU A 150 -37.86 5.14 -19.44
CA LEU A 150 -37.07 4.18 -18.67
C LEU A 150 -37.67 2.77 -18.76
N TYR A 151 -38.99 2.60 -18.63
CA TYR A 151 -39.65 1.30 -18.79
C TYR A 151 -39.44 0.72 -20.19
N LEU A 152 -39.55 1.53 -21.26
CA LEU A 152 -39.32 1.07 -22.63
C LEU A 152 -37.87 0.63 -22.87
N ARG A 153 -36.90 1.42 -22.37
CA ARG A 153 -35.48 1.08 -22.35
C ARG A 153 -35.22 -0.25 -21.63
N THR A 154 -35.77 -0.44 -20.42
CA THR A 154 -35.60 -1.69 -19.66
C THR A 154 -36.27 -2.88 -20.35
N GLY A 155 -37.36 -2.66 -21.08
CA GLY A 155 -38.01 -3.70 -21.89
C GLY A 155 -37.09 -4.25 -22.98
N PHE A 156 -36.41 -3.39 -23.74
CA PHE A 156 -35.45 -3.84 -24.76
C PHE A 156 -34.17 -4.46 -24.15
N TYR A 157 -33.71 -3.96 -22.99
CA TYR A 157 -32.66 -4.64 -22.23
C TYR A 157 -33.07 -6.06 -21.86
N ALA A 158 -34.31 -6.26 -21.40
CA ALA A 158 -34.83 -7.58 -21.07
C ALA A 158 -34.95 -8.47 -22.32
N GLU A 159 -35.41 -7.96 -23.47
CA GLU A 159 -35.42 -8.71 -24.74
C GLU A 159 -34.02 -9.18 -25.16
N PHE A 160 -32.98 -8.38 -24.91
CA PHE A 160 -31.61 -8.73 -25.27
C PHE A 160 -31.00 -9.81 -24.36
N TYR A 161 -31.22 -9.72 -23.04
CA TYR A 161 -30.55 -10.59 -22.05
C TYR A 161 -31.37 -11.79 -21.56
N ASN A 162 -32.68 -11.82 -21.80
CA ASN A 162 -33.58 -12.85 -21.27
C ASN A 162 -34.31 -13.55 -22.43
N ASP A 163 -33.88 -14.78 -22.75
CA ASP A 163 -34.45 -15.63 -23.81
C ASP A 163 -35.99 -15.86 -23.69
N ASN A 164 -36.63 -15.50 -22.57
CA ASN A 164 -38.09 -15.55 -22.37
C ASN A 164 -38.84 -14.27 -22.77
N VAL A 165 -38.14 -13.18 -23.08
CA VAL A 165 -38.71 -11.90 -23.53
C VAL A 165 -38.49 -11.77 -25.03
N SER A 166 -39.57 -11.54 -25.79
CA SER A 166 -39.47 -11.19 -27.20
C SER A 166 -40.67 -10.37 -27.64
N PHE A 167 -40.42 -9.36 -28.46
CA PHE A 167 -41.40 -8.39 -28.90
C PHE A 167 -41.87 -8.63 -30.33
N ALA A 168 -43.18 -8.44 -30.54
CA ALA A 168 -43.74 -8.34 -31.87
C ALA A 168 -43.19 -7.09 -32.58
N THR A 169 -42.96 -7.18 -33.90
CA THR A 169 -42.28 -6.12 -34.69
C THR A 169 -42.94 -4.75 -34.64
N TRP A 170 -44.22 -4.68 -34.27
CA TRP A 170 -44.94 -3.43 -34.08
C TRP A 170 -44.57 -2.68 -32.77
N VAL A 171 -43.90 -3.33 -31.80
CA VAL A 171 -43.43 -2.68 -30.56
C VAL A 171 -42.40 -1.61 -30.89
N THR A 172 -41.33 -1.98 -31.62
CA THR A 172 -40.30 -1.04 -32.07
C THR A 172 -40.90 0.11 -32.87
N THR A 173 -41.90 -0.16 -33.72
CA THR A 173 -42.61 0.87 -34.49
C THR A 173 -43.36 1.86 -33.58
N ALA A 174 -43.98 1.37 -32.50
CA ALA A 174 -44.67 2.22 -31.52
C ALA A 174 -43.68 3.06 -30.70
N VAL A 175 -42.56 2.48 -30.27
CA VAL A 175 -41.51 3.17 -29.51
C VAL A 175 -40.82 4.24 -30.36
N VAL A 176 -40.46 3.93 -31.61
CA VAL A 176 -40.00 4.93 -32.59
C VAL A 176 -41.02 6.05 -32.71
N GLY A 177 -42.31 5.73 -32.81
CA GLY A 177 -43.37 6.72 -32.86
C GLY A 177 -43.48 7.61 -31.61
N ALA A 178 -43.00 7.16 -30.44
CA ALA A 178 -42.95 7.95 -29.21
C ALA A 178 -41.71 8.85 -29.17
N VAL A 179 -40.54 8.30 -29.51
CA VAL A 179 -39.28 9.04 -29.61
C VAL A 179 -39.38 10.14 -30.68
N ASP A 180 -39.86 9.82 -31.88
CA ASP A 180 -40.11 10.79 -32.97
C ASP A 180 -40.99 11.96 -32.49
N ALA A 181 -42.01 11.68 -31.66
CA ALA A 181 -42.91 12.70 -31.13
C ALA A 181 -42.25 13.61 -30.09
N PHE A 182 -41.29 13.09 -29.31
CA PHE A 182 -40.50 13.88 -28.37
C PHE A 182 -39.46 14.73 -29.10
N VAL A 183 -38.76 14.15 -30.08
CA VAL A 183 -37.79 14.84 -30.95
C VAL A 183 -38.42 15.98 -31.74
N ALA A 184 -39.66 15.80 -32.20
CA ALA A 184 -40.41 16.83 -32.94
C ALA A 184 -41.00 17.94 -32.05
N ASN A 185 -40.93 17.82 -30.72
CA ASN A 185 -41.45 18.84 -29.81
C ASN A 185 -40.52 20.06 -29.77
N SER A 186 -41.09 21.27 -29.70
CA SER A 186 -40.31 22.52 -29.63
C SER A 186 -39.38 22.63 -28.42
N HIS A 187 -39.68 21.88 -27.35
CA HIS A 187 -38.90 21.82 -26.11
C HIS A 187 -37.78 20.76 -26.11
N PHE A 188 -37.53 20.06 -27.22
CA PHE A 188 -36.54 18.98 -27.29
C PHE A 188 -35.08 19.43 -27.05
N TYR A 189 -34.79 20.73 -27.20
CA TYR A 189 -33.46 21.31 -26.96
C TYR A 189 -33.45 22.29 -25.76
N ASP A 190 -34.41 22.17 -24.85
CA ASP A 190 -34.52 23.07 -23.69
C ASP A 190 -33.30 22.94 -22.76
N ASP A 191 -32.72 24.09 -22.38
CA ASP A 191 -31.50 24.14 -21.55
C ASP A 191 -31.79 24.16 -20.04
N ASN A 192 -32.33 23.06 -19.51
CA ASN A 192 -32.56 22.90 -18.06
C ASN A 192 -32.44 21.43 -17.58
N ASP A 193 -32.02 21.25 -16.33
CA ASP A 193 -31.79 19.93 -15.73
C ASP A 193 -33.03 19.05 -15.64
N GLY A 194 -34.23 19.62 -15.45
CA GLY A 194 -35.46 18.87 -15.38
C GLY A 194 -35.82 18.22 -16.72
N HIS A 195 -35.71 18.97 -17.82
CA HIS A 195 -35.83 18.45 -19.17
C HIS A 195 -34.80 17.36 -19.45
N ALA A 196 -33.55 17.59 -19.04
CA ALA A 196 -32.44 16.71 -19.34
C ALA A 196 -32.59 15.29 -18.76
N LYS A 197 -33.29 15.12 -17.63
CA LYS A 197 -33.62 13.77 -17.11
C LYS A 197 -34.51 12.98 -18.05
N THR A 198 -35.58 13.59 -18.55
CA THR A 198 -36.46 12.97 -19.56
C THR A 198 -35.70 12.74 -20.87
N LEU A 199 -34.87 13.69 -21.29
CA LEU A 199 -34.02 13.59 -22.49
C LEU A 199 -33.04 12.40 -22.41
N ASN A 200 -32.44 12.15 -21.25
CA ASN A 200 -31.51 11.04 -21.01
C ASN A 200 -32.15 9.70 -21.41
N GLU A 201 -33.34 9.42 -20.87
CA GLU A 201 -34.06 8.17 -21.15
C GLU A 201 -34.55 8.08 -22.59
N VAL A 202 -34.89 9.21 -23.22
CA VAL A 202 -35.24 9.24 -24.64
C VAL A 202 -34.04 8.89 -25.53
N ILE A 203 -32.86 9.48 -25.27
CA ILE A 203 -31.63 9.21 -26.04
C ILE A 203 -31.18 7.76 -25.84
N ILE A 204 -31.24 7.23 -24.62
CA ILE A 204 -30.92 5.81 -24.40
C ILE A 204 -31.97 4.90 -25.07
N THR A 205 -33.24 5.29 -25.11
CA THR A 205 -34.27 4.51 -25.84
C THR A 205 -34.01 4.47 -27.36
N MET A 206 -33.43 5.51 -27.97
CA MET A 206 -32.99 5.50 -29.37
C MET A 206 -31.98 4.38 -29.65
N ASP A 207 -31.08 4.15 -28.69
CA ASP A 207 -30.04 3.13 -28.76
C ASP A 207 -30.59 1.74 -28.44
N SER A 208 -31.32 1.60 -27.32
CA SER A 208 -31.92 0.34 -26.87
C SER A 208 -32.88 -0.28 -27.88
N SER A 209 -33.51 0.52 -28.75
CA SER A 209 -34.40 0.05 -29.81
C SER A 209 -33.70 -0.18 -31.16
N GLU A 210 -32.37 -0.13 -31.21
CA GLU A 210 -31.51 -0.31 -32.40
C GLU A 210 -31.76 0.70 -33.53
N GLN A 211 -32.06 1.95 -33.18
CA GLN A 211 -32.46 3.00 -34.13
C GLN A 211 -31.37 4.06 -34.36
N GLN A 212 -30.09 3.73 -34.12
CA GLN A 212 -28.98 4.69 -34.19
C GLN A 212 -28.93 5.43 -35.53
N HIS A 213 -29.14 4.71 -36.64
CA HIS A 213 -29.17 5.26 -38.00
C HIS A 213 -30.25 6.33 -38.22
N ARG A 214 -31.41 6.19 -37.55
CA ARG A 214 -32.56 7.08 -37.68
C ARG A 214 -32.29 8.44 -37.04
N TYR A 215 -31.55 8.44 -35.94
CA TYR A 215 -31.35 9.61 -35.09
C TYR A 215 -29.99 10.30 -35.27
N LEU A 216 -29.27 9.99 -36.36
CA LEU A 216 -28.04 10.73 -36.75
C LEU A 216 -28.26 12.25 -36.85
N GLU A 217 -29.43 12.71 -37.27
CA GLU A 217 -29.74 14.15 -37.25
C GLU A 217 -29.83 14.72 -35.83
N VAL A 218 -30.36 13.96 -34.86
CA VAL A 218 -30.38 14.36 -33.44
C VAL A 218 -28.95 14.51 -32.90
N VAL A 219 -28.06 13.55 -33.21
CA VAL A 219 -26.63 13.63 -32.87
C VAL A 219 -26.03 14.92 -33.43
N LYS A 220 -26.23 15.19 -34.73
CA LYS A 220 -25.70 16.39 -35.40
C LYS A 220 -26.24 17.70 -34.81
N GLN A 221 -27.52 17.76 -34.45
CA GLN A 221 -28.10 18.93 -33.80
C GLN A 221 -27.50 19.17 -32.41
N TRP A 222 -27.32 18.13 -31.58
CA TRP A 222 -26.70 18.26 -30.26
C TRP A 222 -25.24 18.71 -30.33
N LEU A 223 -24.42 18.11 -31.21
CA LEU A 223 -23.03 18.53 -31.46
C LEU A 223 -22.94 20.02 -31.83
N SER A 224 -23.92 20.52 -32.60
CA SER A 224 -23.96 21.90 -33.06
C SER A 224 -24.41 22.89 -31.97
N ARG A 225 -25.38 22.49 -31.14
CA ARG A 225 -26.04 23.36 -30.15
C ARG A 225 -25.29 23.45 -28.83
N PHE A 226 -24.57 22.40 -28.44
CA PHE A 226 -23.89 22.32 -27.15
C PHE A 226 -22.90 23.47 -26.94
N ASN A 227 -23.01 24.13 -25.79
CA ASN A 227 -22.31 25.36 -25.43
C ASN A 227 -22.15 25.43 -23.90
N GLU A 228 -21.49 26.47 -23.39
CA GLU A 228 -21.16 26.62 -21.97
C GLU A 228 -22.40 26.60 -21.04
N SER A 229 -23.56 27.09 -21.50
CA SER A 229 -24.80 27.07 -20.72
C SER A 229 -25.33 25.65 -20.53
N TYR A 230 -25.37 24.84 -21.59
CA TYR A 230 -25.65 23.41 -21.50
C TYR A 230 -24.57 22.69 -20.66
N GLY A 231 -23.30 23.02 -20.89
CA GLY A 231 -22.14 22.45 -20.20
C GLY A 231 -22.15 22.66 -18.69
N ALA A 232 -22.74 23.75 -18.19
CA ALA A 232 -22.84 24.02 -16.76
C ALA A 232 -23.77 23.05 -15.99
N LYS A 233 -24.64 22.29 -16.67
CA LYS A 233 -25.72 21.51 -16.04
C LYS A 233 -25.46 20.00 -16.09
N TRP A 234 -25.36 19.35 -14.92
CA TRP A 234 -25.00 17.93 -14.82
C TRP A 234 -25.91 17.02 -15.65
N ASN A 235 -27.24 17.16 -15.54
CA ASN A 235 -28.15 16.24 -16.21
C ASN A 235 -28.11 16.45 -17.73
N VAL A 236 -27.85 17.68 -18.19
CA VAL A 236 -27.63 17.98 -19.62
C VAL A 236 -26.37 17.31 -20.13
N ARG A 237 -25.24 17.43 -19.41
CA ARG A 237 -23.99 16.73 -19.76
C ARG A 237 -24.21 15.21 -19.82
N SER A 238 -24.93 14.65 -18.84
CA SER A 238 -25.29 13.21 -18.80
C SER A 238 -26.11 12.79 -20.01
N ALA A 239 -27.20 13.50 -20.32
CA ALA A 239 -28.08 13.16 -21.43
C ALA A 239 -27.39 13.30 -22.79
N VAL A 240 -26.64 14.38 -23.00
CA VAL A 240 -25.91 14.64 -24.25
C VAL A 240 -24.80 13.61 -24.47
N ASN A 241 -24.21 13.03 -23.42
CA ASN A 241 -23.23 11.95 -23.56
C ASN A 241 -23.79 10.74 -24.34
N GLY A 242 -25.09 10.46 -24.23
CA GLY A 242 -25.75 9.37 -24.94
C GLY A 242 -25.65 9.46 -26.47
N ILE A 243 -25.37 10.63 -27.05
CA ILE A 243 -25.14 10.75 -28.50
C ILE A 243 -23.86 10.03 -28.95
N PHE A 244 -22.85 9.94 -28.08
CA PHE A 244 -21.63 9.19 -28.38
C PHE A 244 -21.86 7.68 -28.24
N THR A 245 -22.71 7.25 -27.29
CA THR A 245 -23.18 5.86 -27.22
C THR A 245 -23.92 5.44 -28.50
N LEU A 246 -24.76 6.31 -29.06
CA LEU A 246 -25.44 6.07 -30.35
C LEU A 246 -24.44 5.92 -31.51
N LEU A 247 -23.37 6.71 -31.55
CA LEU A 247 -22.34 6.60 -32.59
C LEU A 247 -21.57 5.28 -32.45
N TYR A 248 -21.10 5.00 -31.24
CA TYR A 248 -20.31 3.83 -30.91
C TYR A 248 -21.08 2.52 -31.14
N ARG A 249 -22.27 2.36 -30.55
CA ARG A 249 -23.08 1.14 -30.71
C ARG A 249 -23.68 1.02 -32.10
N GLY A 250 -23.82 2.13 -32.82
CA GLY A 250 -24.22 2.15 -34.23
C GLY A 250 -23.31 1.34 -35.15
N GLN A 251 -22.03 1.14 -34.81
CA GLN A 251 -21.09 0.38 -35.66
C GLN A 251 -21.51 -1.08 -35.91
N TRP A 252 -22.38 -1.64 -35.05
CA TRP A 252 -22.94 -2.99 -35.20
C TRP A 252 -24.31 -3.01 -35.92
N ASN A 253 -24.79 -1.86 -36.43
CA ASN A 253 -26.05 -1.71 -37.14
C ASN A 253 -25.78 -1.39 -38.63
N ASP A 254 -26.08 -2.34 -39.52
CA ASP A 254 -25.82 -2.23 -40.97
C ASP A 254 -26.40 -0.95 -41.62
N GLU A 255 -27.58 -0.52 -41.16
CA GLU A 255 -28.24 0.69 -41.66
C GLU A 255 -27.50 1.95 -41.20
N PHE A 256 -26.90 1.93 -40.00
CA PHE A 256 -26.05 3.01 -39.48
C PHE A 256 -24.72 3.06 -40.23
N VAL A 257 -24.03 1.93 -40.38
CA VAL A 257 -22.76 1.83 -41.12
C VAL A 257 -22.94 2.35 -42.55
N THR A 258 -24.05 1.96 -43.21
CA THR A 258 -24.40 2.41 -44.56
C THR A 258 -24.69 3.92 -44.65
N ALA A 259 -25.19 4.53 -43.58
CA ALA A 259 -25.51 5.96 -43.51
C ALA A 259 -24.27 6.80 -43.15
N VAL A 260 -23.54 6.43 -42.09
CA VAL A 260 -22.38 7.17 -41.57
C VAL A 260 -21.25 7.26 -42.58
N GLY A 261 -20.96 6.21 -43.35
CA GLY A 261 -19.96 6.26 -44.43
C GLY A 261 -20.23 7.33 -45.50
N LYS A 262 -21.40 7.98 -45.52
CA LYS A 262 -21.76 9.05 -46.46
C LYS A 262 -22.00 10.40 -45.78
N ASP A 263 -22.05 10.48 -44.45
CA ASP A 263 -22.44 11.69 -43.72
C ASP A 263 -21.23 12.58 -43.36
N THR A 264 -20.75 13.33 -44.36
CA THR A 264 -19.66 14.31 -44.16
C THR A 264 -20.05 15.47 -43.23
N ASP A 265 -21.34 15.74 -43.05
CA ASP A 265 -21.84 16.79 -42.16
C ASP A 265 -21.74 16.34 -40.68
N LEU A 266 -21.98 15.06 -40.38
CA LEU A 266 -21.68 14.46 -39.07
C LEU A 266 -20.21 14.67 -38.71
N VAL A 267 -19.29 14.27 -39.59
CA VAL A 267 -17.84 14.36 -39.34
C VAL A 267 -17.40 15.81 -39.13
N THR A 268 -17.94 16.74 -39.92
CA THR A 268 -17.66 18.18 -39.80
C THR A 268 -18.12 18.72 -38.43
N ARG A 269 -19.30 18.32 -37.95
CA ARG A 269 -19.82 18.74 -36.64
C ARG A 269 -19.10 18.09 -35.47
N LEU A 270 -18.70 16.82 -35.61
CA LEU A 270 -17.93 16.08 -34.62
C LEU A 270 -16.54 16.70 -34.46
N SER A 271 -15.85 17.00 -35.57
CA SER A 271 -14.60 17.77 -35.59
C SER A 271 -14.76 19.17 -34.98
N ALA A 272 -15.82 19.92 -35.32
CA ALA A 272 -16.09 21.22 -34.69
C ALA A 272 -16.36 21.12 -33.17
N PHE A 273 -16.90 19.99 -32.69
CA PHE A 273 -17.10 19.73 -31.27
C PHE A 273 -15.77 19.48 -30.55
N THR A 274 -14.82 18.74 -31.16
CA THR A 274 -13.49 18.48 -30.59
C THR A 274 -12.60 19.72 -30.50
N GLN A 275 -13.02 20.86 -31.07
CA GLN A 275 -12.34 22.16 -30.97
C GLN A 275 -12.99 23.13 -29.95
N LYS A 276 -13.99 22.68 -29.18
CA LYS A 276 -14.64 23.50 -28.13
C LYS A 276 -13.79 23.56 -26.85
N GLN A 277 -12.67 24.28 -26.93
CA GLN A 277 -11.62 24.38 -25.90
C GLN A 277 -12.08 24.79 -24.48
N TRP A 278 -13.25 25.42 -24.32
CA TRP A 278 -13.81 25.76 -23.00
C TRP A 278 -14.16 24.52 -22.15
N MET A 279 -14.25 23.33 -22.76
CA MET A 279 -14.47 22.07 -22.04
C MET A 279 -13.20 21.51 -21.37
N ILE A 280 -12.00 21.93 -21.80
CA ILE A 280 -10.73 21.47 -21.24
C ILE A 280 -10.58 21.97 -19.80
N GLY A 281 -10.28 21.08 -18.86
CA GLY A 281 -10.19 21.37 -17.43
C GLY A 281 -11.54 21.61 -16.74
N SER A 282 -12.66 21.13 -17.31
CA SER A 282 -14.01 21.33 -16.78
C SER A 282 -14.77 20.01 -16.60
N ASP A 283 -15.88 20.04 -15.83
CA ASP A 283 -16.84 18.92 -15.73
C ASP A 283 -17.36 18.39 -17.08
N ALA A 284 -17.22 19.15 -18.18
CA ALA A 284 -17.64 18.75 -19.52
C ALA A 284 -16.52 18.09 -20.34
N GLN A 285 -15.30 17.96 -19.82
CA GLN A 285 -14.14 17.43 -20.55
C GLN A 285 -14.40 16.02 -21.12
N TYR A 286 -15.09 15.15 -20.39
CA TYR A 286 -15.37 13.79 -20.86
C TYR A 286 -16.20 13.76 -22.16
N LEU A 287 -17.01 14.79 -22.45
CA LEU A 287 -17.79 14.88 -23.69
C LEU A 287 -16.88 15.18 -24.90
N ILE A 288 -15.90 16.07 -24.73
CA ILE A 288 -14.95 16.41 -25.81
C ILE A 288 -13.94 15.28 -26.06
N VAL A 289 -13.59 14.54 -25.00
CA VAL A 289 -12.82 13.28 -25.07
C VAL A 289 -13.60 12.21 -25.85
N ASN A 290 -14.87 11.97 -25.50
CA ASN A 290 -15.72 11.01 -26.23
C ASN A 290 -15.92 11.40 -27.69
N ALA A 291 -16.07 12.70 -28.00
CA ALA A 291 -16.13 13.18 -29.38
C ALA A 291 -14.84 12.92 -30.18
N ALA A 292 -13.67 12.99 -29.53
CA ALA A 292 -12.38 12.69 -30.16
C ALA A 292 -12.20 11.20 -30.43
N SER A 293 -12.54 10.33 -29.47
CA SER A 293 -12.58 8.88 -29.67
C SER A 293 -13.52 8.50 -30.82
N GLU A 294 -14.75 9.03 -30.85
CA GLU A 294 -15.70 8.69 -31.91
C GLU A 294 -15.26 9.23 -33.28
N LEU A 295 -14.67 10.44 -33.36
CA LEU A 295 -14.11 10.95 -34.61
C LEU A 295 -12.97 10.06 -35.14
N ALA A 296 -12.10 9.59 -34.26
CA ALA A 296 -11.03 8.66 -34.61
C ALA A 296 -11.58 7.28 -34.99
N ARG A 297 -12.61 6.77 -34.30
CA ARG A 297 -13.29 5.51 -34.61
C ARG A 297 -13.88 5.47 -36.02
N LEU A 298 -14.27 6.61 -36.59
CA LEU A 298 -14.74 6.70 -37.98
C LEU A 298 -13.67 6.30 -39.02
N LYS A 299 -12.39 6.17 -38.65
CA LYS A 299 -11.34 5.60 -39.50
C LYS A 299 -11.61 4.15 -39.92
N GLN A 300 -12.44 3.41 -39.18
CA GLN A 300 -12.88 2.07 -39.60
C GLN A 300 -13.62 2.06 -40.94
N TYR A 301 -14.18 3.20 -41.38
CA TYR A 301 -14.91 3.36 -42.64
C TYR A 301 -14.00 3.86 -43.78
N SER A 302 -12.93 3.12 -44.08
CA SER A 302 -12.02 3.44 -45.19
C SER A 302 -12.72 3.39 -46.56
N ASP A 303 -12.16 4.08 -47.55
CA ASP A 303 -12.65 4.11 -48.94
C ASP A 303 -14.06 4.71 -49.10
N THR A 304 -14.54 5.41 -48.07
CA THR A 304 -15.84 6.08 -48.05
C THR A 304 -15.72 7.61 -48.24
N PRO A 305 -16.78 8.30 -48.70
CA PRO A 305 -16.81 9.76 -48.82
C PRO A 305 -16.42 10.56 -47.57
N ILE A 306 -16.50 9.99 -46.36
CA ILE A 306 -16.15 10.70 -45.13
C ILE A 306 -14.65 10.73 -44.81
N GLN A 307 -13.84 9.85 -45.40
CA GLN A 307 -12.43 9.63 -45.02
C GLN A 307 -11.61 10.94 -44.95
N SER A 308 -11.64 11.76 -46.02
CA SER A 308 -10.89 13.02 -46.05
C SER A 308 -11.34 14.04 -45.00
N ALA A 309 -12.61 14.01 -44.58
CA ALA A 309 -13.11 14.87 -43.51
C ALA A 309 -12.66 14.37 -42.13
N VAL A 310 -12.60 13.04 -41.93
CA VAL A 310 -12.07 12.41 -40.71
C VAL A 310 -10.59 12.75 -40.56
N ASP A 311 -9.80 12.55 -41.62
CA ASP A 311 -8.37 12.86 -41.64
C ASP A 311 -8.09 14.34 -41.35
N THR A 312 -8.91 15.25 -41.88
CA THR A 312 -8.82 16.69 -41.59
C THR A 312 -9.12 16.98 -40.11
N GLY A 313 -10.15 16.35 -39.54
CA GLY A 313 -10.55 16.55 -38.14
C GLY A 313 -9.55 15.99 -37.13
N LEU A 314 -8.92 14.85 -37.43
CA LEU A 314 -7.88 14.25 -36.58
C LEU A 314 -6.60 15.08 -36.58
N ASN A 315 -6.16 15.54 -37.76
CA ASN A 315 -5.04 16.48 -37.85
C ASN A 315 -5.32 17.78 -37.08
N ALA A 316 -6.57 18.27 -37.06
CA ALA A 316 -6.94 19.41 -36.22
C ALA A 316 -6.75 19.12 -34.73
N ILE A 317 -7.22 17.96 -34.21
CA ILE A 317 -6.99 17.55 -32.80
C ILE A 317 -5.49 17.53 -32.47
N PHE A 318 -4.69 16.82 -33.26
CA PHE A 318 -3.25 16.65 -33.00
C PHE A 318 -2.44 17.95 -33.18
N SER A 319 -3.00 18.96 -33.88
CA SER A 319 -2.41 20.31 -33.99
C SER A 319 -2.83 21.29 -32.88
N THR A 320 -3.98 21.06 -32.25
CA THR A 320 -4.57 21.96 -31.23
C THR A 320 -4.15 21.58 -29.81
N TYR A 321 -3.97 20.29 -29.54
CA TYR A 321 -3.68 19.75 -28.22
C TYR A 321 -2.32 19.03 -28.19
N THR A 322 -1.82 18.71 -27.00
CA THR A 322 -0.56 17.97 -26.81
C THR A 322 -0.80 16.65 -26.08
N SER A 323 0.07 15.66 -26.27
CA SER A 323 0.00 14.34 -25.60
C SER A 323 0.10 14.42 -24.08
N PHE A 324 0.72 15.49 -23.56
CA PHE A 324 0.86 15.81 -22.14
C PHE A 324 0.52 17.28 -21.93
N GLY A 325 -0.19 17.61 -20.84
CA GLY A 325 -0.58 18.98 -20.53
C GLY A 325 -1.86 19.44 -21.25
N TYR A 326 -1.78 20.44 -22.14
CA TYR A 326 -2.99 21.12 -22.63
C TYR A 326 -3.82 20.26 -23.60
N GLY A 327 -4.96 19.77 -23.10
CA GLY A 327 -5.88 18.92 -23.85
C GLY A 327 -5.40 17.47 -24.01
N ASP A 328 -4.46 17.04 -23.17
CA ASP A 328 -3.96 15.67 -23.01
C ASP A 328 -5.01 14.59 -23.24
N ALA A 329 -6.10 14.58 -22.47
CA ALA A 329 -7.14 13.55 -22.55
C ALA A 329 -7.83 13.50 -23.92
N VAL A 330 -7.95 14.63 -24.63
CA VAL A 330 -8.55 14.70 -25.97
C VAL A 330 -7.57 14.20 -27.03
N TRP A 331 -6.29 14.55 -26.88
CA TRP A 331 -5.21 14.08 -27.75
C TRP A 331 -5.01 12.57 -27.62
N LEU A 332 -4.92 12.06 -26.39
CA LEU A 332 -4.68 10.64 -26.08
C LEU A 332 -5.86 9.76 -26.52
N ALA A 333 -7.10 10.21 -26.32
CA ALA A 333 -8.29 9.49 -26.75
C ALA A 333 -8.41 9.37 -28.29
N ALA A 334 -7.97 10.40 -29.03
CA ALA A 334 -7.80 10.30 -30.47
C ALA A 334 -6.65 9.38 -30.87
N ALA A 335 -5.50 9.46 -30.19
CA ALA A 335 -4.31 8.66 -30.48
C ALA A 335 -4.51 7.15 -30.25
N ASP A 336 -5.19 6.75 -29.17
CA ASP A 336 -5.60 5.35 -28.88
C ASP A 336 -6.41 4.79 -30.05
N SER A 337 -7.51 5.45 -30.39
CA SER A 337 -8.41 5.03 -31.47
C SER A 337 -7.72 5.06 -32.85
N VAL A 338 -6.89 6.07 -33.15
CA VAL A 338 -6.14 6.13 -34.40
C VAL A 338 -5.14 4.97 -34.51
N SER A 339 -4.40 4.67 -33.44
CA SER A 339 -3.40 3.60 -33.43
C SER A 339 -4.01 2.21 -33.62
N TYR A 340 -5.30 2.04 -33.37
CA TYR A 340 -6.05 0.81 -33.65
C TYR A 340 -6.57 0.72 -35.11
N TYR A 341 -7.04 1.83 -35.69
CA TYR A 341 -7.70 1.83 -37.01
C TYR A 341 -6.84 2.35 -38.18
N ALA A 342 -5.65 2.91 -37.94
CA ALA A 342 -4.81 3.54 -38.95
C ALA A 342 -3.30 3.49 -38.60
N ASP A 343 -2.44 3.82 -39.57
CA ASP A 343 -1.01 3.95 -39.34
C ASP A 343 -0.72 5.28 -38.58
N CYS A 344 0.02 5.21 -37.47
CA CYS A 344 0.40 6.38 -36.68
C CYS A 344 1.26 7.38 -37.48
N ASN A 345 1.92 6.95 -38.57
CA ASN A 345 2.75 7.79 -39.42
C ASN A 345 1.92 8.83 -40.18
N ASP A 346 0.67 8.50 -40.55
CA ASP A 346 -0.24 9.40 -41.28
C ASP A 346 -0.57 10.68 -40.50
N TYR A 347 -0.43 10.64 -39.18
CA TYR A 347 -0.72 11.74 -38.25
C TYR A 347 0.53 12.24 -37.50
N GLY A 348 1.70 11.64 -37.73
CA GLY A 348 2.94 11.98 -37.04
C GLY A 348 2.95 11.65 -35.54
N ILE A 349 2.14 10.68 -35.10
CA ILE A 349 1.96 10.34 -33.67
C ILE A 349 2.72 9.07 -33.22
N CYS A 350 3.50 8.43 -34.10
CA CYS A 350 4.27 7.23 -33.70
C CYS A 350 5.26 7.53 -32.56
N GLY A 351 5.41 6.59 -31.63
CA GLY A 351 6.32 6.74 -30.48
C GLY A 351 5.84 7.74 -29.42
N PHE A 352 4.57 8.16 -29.45
CA PHE A 352 4.05 9.11 -28.46
C PHE A 352 4.09 8.57 -27.03
N VAL A 353 3.99 7.24 -26.84
CA VAL A 353 4.05 6.61 -25.51
C VAL A 353 5.43 6.82 -24.87
N ASP A 354 6.52 6.64 -25.59
CA ASP A 354 7.88 6.90 -25.09
C ASP A 354 8.07 8.38 -24.70
N ASN A 355 7.51 9.29 -25.51
CA ASN A 355 7.52 10.72 -25.24
C ASN A 355 6.70 11.04 -23.98
N LEU A 356 5.52 10.45 -23.85
CA LEU A 356 4.64 10.60 -22.70
C LEU A 356 5.29 10.06 -21.41
N ILE A 357 5.98 8.92 -21.45
CA ILE A 357 6.80 8.42 -20.32
C ILE A 357 7.87 9.45 -19.94
N GLY A 358 8.58 10.02 -20.92
CA GLY A 358 9.58 11.05 -20.70
C GLY A 358 9.03 12.38 -20.13
N GLN A 359 7.73 12.64 -20.29
CA GLN A 359 7.05 13.86 -19.81
C GLN A 359 6.33 13.64 -18.47
N ALA A 360 5.46 12.62 -18.40
CA ALA A 360 4.64 12.30 -17.24
C ALA A 360 5.39 11.56 -16.14
N LEU A 361 6.47 10.85 -16.45
CA LEU A 361 7.32 10.14 -15.48
C LEU A 361 8.78 10.59 -15.66
N SER A 362 8.97 11.91 -15.61
CA SER A 362 10.20 12.60 -15.99
C SER A 362 11.30 12.59 -14.92
N GLN A 363 10.92 12.51 -13.64
CA GLN A 363 11.86 12.40 -12.54
C GLN A 363 12.34 10.95 -12.38
N SER A 364 13.56 10.75 -11.88
CA SER A 364 14.08 9.43 -11.53
C SER A 364 14.89 9.52 -10.25
N TYR A 365 14.63 8.57 -9.34
CA TYR A 365 15.22 8.47 -8.02
C TYR A 365 15.57 7.01 -7.74
N SER A 366 16.73 6.73 -7.17
CA SER A 366 17.14 5.36 -6.80
C SER A 366 17.07 5.21 -5.29
N CYS A 367 16.24 4.28 -4.80
CA CYS A 367 16.18 3.96 -3.38
C CYS A 367 17.30 2.99 -3.00
N SER A 368 17.53 1.99 -3.86
CA SER A 368 18.55 0.93 -3.69
C SER A 368 19.00 0.39 -5.05
N SER A 369 19.76 -0.71 -5.04
CA SER A 369 19.98 -1.52 -6.24
C SER A 369 18.72 -2.26 -6.72
N THR A 370 17.80 -2.58 -5.80
CA THR A 370 16.56 -3.36 -6.02
C THR A 370 15.30 -2.53 -6.23
N ILE A 371 15.30 -1.22 -5.93
CA ILE A 371 14.12 -0.34 -6.01
C ILE A 371 14.49 0.99 -6.65
N LYS A 372 13.75 1.39 -7.70
CA LYS A 372 13.86 2.72 -8.32
C LYS A 372 12.50 3.34 -8.53
N ILE A 373 12.40 4.65 -8.31
CA ILE A 373 11.20 5.45 -8.57
C ILE A 373 11.40 6.23 -9.86
N ARG A 374 10.35 6.26 -10.68
CA ARG A 374 10.08 7.29 -11.68
C ARG A 374 8.80 8.00 -11.27
N SER A 375 8.80 9.32 -11.33
CA SER A 375 7.69 10.11 -10.80
C SER A 375 7.42 11.33 -11.67
N GLN A 376 6.19 11.84 -11.55
CA GLN A 376 5.77 13.03 -12.27
C GLN A 376 6.35 14.29 -11.64
N ASN A 377 6.16 14.47 -10.31
CA ASN A 377 6.40 15.75 -9.63
C ASN A 377 6.60 15.60 -8.10
N MET A 378 7.10 14.46 -7.63
CA MET A 378 7.40 14.24 -6.21
C MET A 378 8.55 15.14 -5.72
N THR A 379 8.45 15.64 -4.49
CA THR A 379 9.56 16.33 -3.81
C THR A 379 10.61 15.34 -3.29
N VAL A 380 11.79 15.83 -2.91
CA VAL A 380 12.87 14.98 -2.33
C VAL A 380 12.41 14.28 -1.05
N ALA A 381 11.62 14.96 -0.20
CA ALA A 381 11.11 14.38 1.04
C ALA A 381 10.11 13.24 0.78
N GLN A 382 9.25 13.39 -0.24
CA GLN A 382 8.28 12.35 -0.62
C GLN A 382 8.97 11.12 -1.23
N HIS A 383 10.01 11.33 -2.04
CA HIS A 383 10.86 10.23 -2.54
C HIS A 383 11.52 9.48 -1.39
N ALA A 384 12.12 10.19 -0.43
CA ALA A 384 12.74 9.56 0.74
C ALA A 384 11.74 8.76 1.57
N ALA A 385 10.57 9.34 1.87
CA ALA A 385 9.49 8.65 2.60
C ALA A 385 9.02 7.37 1.87
N ALA A 386 8.80 7.45 0.55
CA ALA A 386 8.40 6.27 -0.24
C ALA A 386 9.49 5.19 -0.28
N CYS A 387 10.77 5.56 -0.40
CA CYS A 387 11.88 4.62 -0.30
C CYS A 387 11.97 3.96 1.08
N ASP A 388 11.79 4.75 2.15
CA ASP A 388 11.90 4.26 3.53
C ASP A 388 10.73 3.34 3.91
N ALA A 389 9.52 3.61 3.41
CA ALA A 389 8.36 2.74 3.58
C ALA A 389 8.58 1.38 2.90
N MET A 390 8.94 1.36 1.61
CA MET A 390 9.26 0.12 0.90
C MET A 390 10.46 -0.62 1.50
N GLY A 391 11.50 0.08 1.97
CA GLY A 391 12.65 -0.56 2.63
C GLY A 391 12.29 -1.20 3.97
N ALA A 392 11.38 -0.59 4.75
CA ALA A 392 10.87 -1.18 5.98
C ALA A 392 10.02 -2.43 5.69
N GLU A 393 9.18 -2.36 4.66
CA GLU A 393 8.34 -3.46 4.19
C GLU A 393 9.17 -4.63 3.64
N GLU A 394 10.23 -4.37 2.86
CA GLU A 394 11.20 -5.36 2.35
C GLU A 394 11.82 -6.15 3.51
N GLY A 395 12.34 -5.45 4.53
CA GLY A 395 12.94 -6.08 5.71
C GLY A 395 11.94 -6.88 6.56
N LEU A 396 10.73 -6.35 6.73
CA LEU A 396 9.65 -7.03 7.47
C LEU A 396 9.21 -8.31 6.76
N PHE A 397 8.96 -8.24 5.45
CA PHE A 397 8.60 -9.37 4.59
C PHE A 397 9.66 -10.48 4.65
N HIS A 398 10.92 -10.13 4.37
CA HIS A 398 12.01 -11.10 4.35
C HIS A 398 12.21 -11.81 5.70
N THR A 399 12.04 -11.09 6.80
CA THR A 399 12.10 -11.62 8.17
C THR A 399 10.91 -12.51 8.49
N LYS A 400 9.68 -12.07 8.18
CA LYS A 400 8.44 -12.81 8.44
C LYS A 400 8.37 -14.12 7.67
N LEU A 401 8.84 -14.15 6.43
CA LEU A 401 8.67 -15.28 5.51
C LEU A 401 9.94 -16.11 5.35
N ALA A 402 11.04 -15.76 6.03
CA ALA A 402 12.31 -16.50 6.02
C ALA A 402 12.85 -16.80 4.60
N THR A 403 12.75 -15.79 3.72
CA THR A 403 13.15 -15.84 2.30
C THR A 403 14.66 -15.87 2.08
N ASN A 404 15.46 -15.42 3.05
CA ASN A 404 16.91 -15.21 2.96
C ASN A 404 17.33 -14.31 1.76
N ASN A 405 16.49 -13.34 1.38
CA ASN A 405 16.73 -12.42 0.25
C ASN A 405 17.05 -13.15 -1.07
N THR A 406 16.58 -14.39 -1.23
CA THR A 406 16.91 -15.26 -2.37
C THR A 406 15.68 -15.40 -3.26
N PRO A 407 15.66 -14.82 -4.47
CA PRO A 407 14.53 -14.95 -5.39
C PRO A 407 14.22 -16.41 -5.72
N VAL A 408 12.98 -16.67 -6.13
CA VAL A 408 12.57 -17.97 -6.66
C VAL A 408 13.41 -18.33 -7.89
N ALA A 409 13.47 -19.62 -8.20
CA ALA A 409 14.19 -20.08 -9.39
C ALA A 409 13.61 -19.43 -10.66
N ASP A 410 14.49 -19.14 -11.61
CA ASP A 410 14.21 -18.50 -12.90
C ASP A 410 13.66 -17.05 -12.85
N ASP A 411 13.57 -16.36 -11.70
CA ASP A 411 13.33 -14.91 -11.67
C ASP A 411 14.61 -14.10 -12.03
N ASN A 412 14.56 -13.42 -13.18
CA ASN A 412 15.63 -12.59 -13.74
C ASN A 412 15.39 -11.08 -13.56
N ASN A 413 14.35 -10.65 -12.85
CA ASN A 413 14.16 -9.24 -12.49
C ASN A 413 15.38 -8.73 -11.71
N SER A 414 15.77 -7.48 -12.00
CA SER A 414 16.94 -6.85 -11.38
C SER A 414 16.58 -5.78 -10.35
N PHE A 415 15.47 -5.06 -10.56
CA PHE A 415 14.90 -4.09 -9.64
C PHE A 415 13.44 -3.83 -9.97
N LEU A 416 12.63 -3.44 -8.98
CA LEU A 416 11.28 -2.91 -9.19
C LEU A 416 11.35 -1.46 -9.70
N GLN A 417 10.68 -1.20 -10.82
CA GLN A 417 10.43 0.16 -11.29
C GLN A 417 9.08 0.64 -10.75
N VAL A 418 9.13 1.51 -9.73
CA VAL A 418 7.94 2.17 -9.17
C VAL A 418 7.65 3.41 -10.01
N ASN A 419 6.40 3.61 -10.44
CA ASN A 419 5.96 4.66 -11.35
C ASN A 419 4.82 5.46 -10.69
N ILE A 420 5.09 6.72 -10.32
CA ILE A 420 4.20 7.52 -9.46
C ILE A 420 3.72 8.77 -10.21
N PHE A 421 2.41 8.82 -10.48
CA PHE A 421 1.75 10.00 -11.03
C PHE A 421 1.42 11.03 -9.94
N ASP A 422 1.40 12.33 -10.28
CA ASP A 422 1.16 13.46 -9.35
C ASP A 422 -0.26 13.43 -8.72
N SER A 423 -1.19 12.71 -9.35
CA SER A 423 -2.58 12.63 -8.89
C SER A 423 -3.31 11.40 -9.46
N SER A 424 -4.44 11.05 -8.82
CA SER A 424 -5.39 10.05 -9.34
C SER A 424 -5.95 10.43 -10.73
N ASP A 425 -6.12 11.73 -11.01
CA ASP A 425 -6.54 12.22 -12.33
C ASP A 425 -5.46 11.98 -13.40
N ASP A 426 -4.18 12.19 -13.07
CA ASP A 426 -3.06 11.90 -13.99
C ASP A 426 -2.84 10.41 -14.18
N TYR A 427 -2.97 9.60 -13.12
CA TYR A 427 -3.01 8.13 -13.22
C TYR A 427 -4.12 7.68 -14.18
N GLY A 428 -5.36 8.17 -13.99
CA GLY A 428 -6.50 7.86 -14.85
C GLY A 428 -6.35 8.28 -16.31
N LYS A 429 -5.56 9.32 -16.61
CA LYS A 429 -5.27 9.76 -18.00
C LYS A 429 -4.12 9.00 -18.63
N TYR A 430 -3.03 8.76 -17.90
CA TYR A 430 -1.75 8.36 -18.48
C TYR A 430 -1.40 6.89 -18.23
N ALA A 431 -1.73 6.32 -17.07
CA ALA A 431 -1.26 4.99 -16.68
C ALA A 431 -1.78 3.88 -17.61
N GLY A 432 -3.07 3.93 -17.96
CA GLY A 432 -3.66 3.00 -18.92
C GLY A 432 -3.06 3.10 -20.33
N VAL A 433 -2.60 4.29 -20.73
CA VAL A 433 -1.95 4.53 -22.04
C VAL A 433 -0.49 4.08 -22.05
N ILE A 434 0.22 4.26 -20.94
CA ILE A 434 1.64 3.91 -20.82
C ILE A 434 1.83 2.41 -20.57
N PHE A 435 1.03 1.83 -19.68
CA PHE A 435 1.22 0.47 -19.15
C PHE A 435 0.14 -0.53 -19.60
N GLY A 436 -0.91 -0.09 -20.31
CA GLY A 436 -1.99 -0.98 -20.77
C GLY A 436 -2.96 -1.44 -19.67
N ILE A 437 -3.03 -0.70 -18.55
CA ILE A 437 -3.73 -1.12 -17.33
C ILE A 437 -5.14 -0.52 -17.19
N ASN A 438 -5.98 -1.15 -16.38
CA ASN A 438 -7.17 -0.50 -15.83
C ASN A 438 -6.76 0.43 -14.69
N THR A 439 -7.36 1.62 -14.60
CA THR A 439 -7.02 2.65 -13.60
C THR A 439 -8.09 2.84 -12.53
N ASN A 440 -9.08 1.93 -12.45
CA ASN A 440 -10.10 1.91 -11.38
C ASN A 440 -9.62 1.01 -10.21
N ASN A 441 -8.46 1.35 -9.67
CA ASN A 441 -7.73 0.69 -8.59
C ASN A 441 -6.84 1.73 -7.87
N GLY A 442 -6.24 1.35 -6.74
CA GLY A 442 -5.34 2.23 -5.99
C GLY A 442 -3.93 2.32 -6.59
N GLY A 443 -3.48 1.20 -7.13
CA GLY A 443 -2.25 1.03 -7.88
C GLY A 443 -2.33 -0.30 -8.62
N MET A 444 -1.22 -0.75 -9.17
CA MET A 444 -1.11 -2.08 -9.75
C MET A 444 0.34 -2.53 -9.85
N TYR A 445 0.62 -3.73 -9.34
CA TYR A 445 1.83 -4.48 -9.68
C TYR A 445 1.69 -5.17 -11.06
N LEU A 446 2.68 -4.95 -11.92
CA LEU A 446 2.88 -5.60 -13.21
C LEU A 446 4.25 -6.31 -13.20
N GLU A 447 4.22 -7.61 -12.94
CA GLU A 447 5.41 -8.46 -12.92
C GLU A 447 6.08 -8.61 -14.30
N GLY A 448 5.27 -8.81 -15.34
CA GLY A 448 5.77 -9.25 -16.66
C GLY A 448 6.05 -10.75 -16.68
N ASP A 449 7.09 -11.17 -17.42
CA ASP A 449 7.58 -12.55 -17.43
C ASP A 449 8.95 -12.59 -16.75
N PRO A 450 9.05 -13.02 -15.47
CA PRO A 450 10.29 -12.99 -14.72
C PRO A 450 11.35 -13.94 -15.30
N SER A 451 10.96 -14.94 -16.12
CA SER A 451 11.90 -15.84 -16.79
C SER A 451 12.68 -15.19 -17.94
N VAL A 452 12.23 -14.03 -18.43
CA VAL A 452 12.85 -13.32 -19.55
C VAL A 452 13.95 -12.39 -19.05
N VAL A 453 15.19 -12.63 -19.51
CA VAL A 453 16.33 -11.74 -19.25
C VAL A 453 16.04 -10.33 -19.80
N GLY A 454 15.99 -9.35 -18.90
CA GLY A 454 15.64 -7.97 -19.24
C GLY A 454 14.16 -7.62 -19.03
N ASN A 455 13.37 -8.52 -18.43
CA ASN A 455 12.06 -8.17 -17.88
C ASN A 455 12.18 -7.02 -16.87
N GLN A 456 11.12 -6.21 -16.80
CA GLN A 456 11.02 -5.09 -15.89
C GLN A 456 9.71 -5.18 -15.12
N ALA A 457 9.79 -5.73 -13.90
CA ALA A 457 8.75 -5.56 -12.90
C ALA A 457 8.44 -4.07 -12.71
N ASN A 458 7.17 -3.70 -12.79
CA ASN A 458 6.68 -2.34 -12.57
C ASN A 458 5.63 -2.31 -11.47
N PHE A 459 5.71 -1.35 -10.56
CA PHE A 459 4.60 -0.93 -9.73
C PHE A 459 4.11 0.42 -10.25
N ILE A 460 2.80 0.61 -10.40
CA ILE A 460 2.20 1.84 -10.94
C ILE A 460 1.19 2.38 -9.94
N ALA A 461 1.35 3.64 -9.51
CA ALA A 461 0.53 4.27 -8.47
C ALA A 461 0.47 5.80 -8.64
N TYR A 462 -0.15 6.48 -7.68
CA TYR A 462 -0.25 7.93 -7.64
C TYR A 462 -0.10 8.51 -6.23
N GLU A 463 0.27 9.79 -6.17
CA GLU A 463 0.23 10.57 -4.95
C GLU A 463 -1.22 10.83 -4.52
N ALA A 464 -1.57 10.44 -3.30
CA ALA A 464 -2.88 10.73 -2.72
C ALA A 464 -2.79 12.01 -1.89
N ASN A 465 -3.41 13.09 -2.40
CA ASN A 465 -3.44 14.40 -1.75
C ASN A 465 -4.13 14.45 -0.37
N TYR A 466 -4.79 13.35 0.04
CA TYR A 466 -5.43 13.15 1.33
C TYR A 466 -4.66 12.19 2.26
N ALA A 467 -3.60 11.57 1.78
CA ALA A 467 -2.81 10.63 2.57
C ALA A 467 -1.87 11.38 3.54
N ASN A 468 -1.37 10.68 4.56
CA ASN A 468 -0.65 11.30 5.66
C ASN A 468 0.77 11.74 5.22
N ALA A 469 1.43 12.58 6.03
CA ALA A 469 2.75 13.14 5.70
C ALA A 469 3.92 12.13 5.73
N GLU A 470 3.63 10.86 5.97
CA GLU A 470 4.58 9.74 5.98
C GLU A 470 4.26 8.74 4.85
N HIS A 471 3.05 8.74 4.28
CA HIS A 471 2.53 7.81 3.28
C HIS A 471 1.92 8.58 2.09
N PHE A 472 2.74 9.27 1.29
CA PHE A 472 2.24 10.13 0.21
C PHE A 472 1.65 9.37 -0.99
N VAL A 473 2.06 8.12 -1.18
CA VAL A 473 1.67 7.26 -2.31
C VAL A 473 0.58 6.32 -1.83
N TRP A 474 -0.51 6.23 -2.58
CA TRP A 474 -1.63 5.37 -2.19
C TRP A 474 -1.30 3.89 -2.36
N ASN A 475 -1.65 3.07 -1.36
CA ASN A 475 -1.42 1.61 -1.30
C ASN A 475 0.04 1.17 -1.52
N LEU A 476 1.03 2.01 -1.23
CA LEU A 476 2.44 1.75 -1.49
C LEU A 476 2.94 0.44 -0.88
N GLU A 477 2.66 0.23 0.40
CA GLU A 477 3.16 -0.91 1.19
C GLU A 477 2.52 -2.22 0.69
N HIS A 478 1.19 -2.24 0.58
CA HIS A 478 0.42 -3.38 0.07
C HIS A 478 0.88 -3.83 -1.34
N GLU A 479 0.96 -2.91 -2.29
CA GLU A 479 1.33 -3.24 -3.68
C GLU A 479 2.81 -3.62 -3.80
N TYR A 480 3.67 -3.10 -2.92
CA TYR A 480 5.07 -3.51 -2.85
C TYR A 480 5.22 -4.94 -2.34
N VAL A 481 4.37 -5.41 -1.42
CA VAL A 481 4.35 -6.82 -0.99
C VAL A 481 3.98 -7.77 -2.14
N HIS A 482 3.12 -7.38 -3.09
CA HIS A 482 2.85 -8.22 -4.28
C HIS A 482 4.11 -8.48 -5.12
N TYR A 483 5.00 -7.49 -5.26
CA TYR A 483 6.31 -7.67 -5.88
C TYR A 483 7.21 -8.63 -5.08
N LEU A 484 7.17 -8.55 -3.74
CA LEU A 484 7.98 -9.42 -2.89
C LEU A 484 7.45 -10.88 -2.89
N ASP A 485 6.14 -11.09 -2.85
CA ASP A 485 5.51 -12.42 -2.91
C ASP A 485 5.81 -13.10 -4.25
N GLY A 486 5.61 -12.39 -5.38
CA GLY A 486 5.98 -12.88 -6.72
C GLY A 486 7.48 -13.20 -6.87
N ARG A 487 8.36 -12.34 -6.32
CA ARG A 487 9.81 -12.52 -6.45
C ARG A 487 10.41 -13.59 -5.55
N PHE A 488 9.89 -13.78 -4.34
CA PHE A 488 10.55 -14.56 -3.28
C PHE A 488 9.74 -15.77 -2.78
N ASP A 489 8.43 -15.82 -3.02
CA ASP A 489 7.53 -16.83 -2.45
C ASP A 489 6.67 -17.61 -3.47
N LEU A 490 6.35 -17.05 -4.64
CA LEU A 490 5.60 -17.70 -5.71
C LEU A 490 6.48 -17.97 -6.93
N TYR A 491 6.57 -19.22 -7.38
CA TYR A 491 7.39 -19.55 -8.55
C TYR A 491 6.71 -19.20 -9.89
N GLY A 492 7.43 -18.49 -10.76
CA GLY A 492 7.01 -18.15 -12.11
C GLY A 492 6.38 -16.76 -12.20
N ASP A 493 5.60 -16.51 -13.23
CA ASP A 493 4.77 -15.31 -13.33
C ASP A 493 3.45 -15.46 -12.54
N PHE A 494 2.71 -14.37 -12.39
CA PHE A 494 1.35 -14.34 -11.84
C PHE A 494 0.35 -15.38 -12.45
N ASN A 495 0.61 -15.93 -13.64
CA ASN A 495 -0.20 -16.98 -14.27
C ASN A 495 0.30 -18.42 -14.03
N SER A 496 1.48 -18.56 -13.45
CA SER A 496 2.10 -19.86 -13.17
C SER A 496 1.41 -20.68 -12.07
N PRO A 497 0.72 -20.10 -11.06
CA PRO A 497 -0.12 -20.84 -10.13
C PRO A 497 -1.25 -21.61 -10.82
N THR A 498 -1.25 -22.95 -10.72
CA THR A 498 -2.32 -23.80 -11.26
C THR A 498 -3.48 -24.03 -10.28
N GLU A 499 -3.48 -23.31 -9.15
CA GLU A 499 -4.33 -23.53 -7.98
C GLU A 499 -4.67 -22.18 -7.30
N ASP A 500 -5.76 -22.12 -6.53
CA ASP A 500 -6.25 -20.86 -5.96
C ASP A 500 -5.25 -20.27 -4.94
N VAL A 501 -4.65 -19.11 -5.25
CA VAL A 501 -3.66 -18.40 -4.41
C VAL A 501 -4.09 -16.99 -3.96
N VAL A 502 -5.24 -16.47 -4.41
CA VAL A 502 -5.66 -15.08 -4.13
C VAL A 502 -5.78 -14.80 -2.63
N TRP A 503 -6.24 -15.77 -1.84
CA TRP A 503 -6.33 -15.65 -0.38
C TRP A 503 -4.98 -15.42 0.29
N TRP A 504 -3.91 -15.97 -0.31
CA TRP A 504 -2.53 -15.82 0.16
C TRP A 504 -1.97 -14.50 -0.31
N SER A 505 -1.93 -14.26 -1.63
CA SER A 505 -1.32 -13.06 -2.22
C SER A 505 -1.95 -11.76 -1.67
N GLU A 506 -3.28 -11.64 -1.68
CA GLU A 506 -3.95 -10.45 -1.13
C GLU A 506 -3.92 -10.43 0.40
N GLY A 507 -4.00 -11.60 1.05
CA GLY A 507 -3.96 -11.71 2.50
C GLY A 507 -2.59 -11.42 3.12
N VAL A 508 -1.49 -11.75 2.44
CA VAL A 508 -0.11 -11.47 2.85
C VAL A 508 0.25 -10.03 2.57
N ALA A 509 -0.19 -9.45 1.44
CA ALA A 509 -0.09 -8.03 1.17
C ALA A 509 -0.78 -7.19 2.25
N GLU A 510 -2.03 -7.53 2.61
CA GLU A 510 -2.73 -6.87 3.71
C GLU A 510 -2.10 -7.15 5.09
N TYR A 511 -1.54 -8.35 5.34
CA TYR A 511 -0.97 -8.69 6.65
C TYR A 511 0.41 -8.09 6.91
N ILE A 512 1.30 -8.01 5.91
CA ILE A 512 2.60 -7.37 6.10
C ILE A 512 2.41 -5.86 6.25
N ALA A 513 1.59 -5.23 5.38
CA ALA A 513 1.35 -3.79 5.41
C ALA A 513 0.62 -3.28 6.67
N ASN A 514 -0.37 -4.01 7.19
CA ASN A 514 -1.15 -3.58 8.36
C ASN A 514 -0.75 -4.27 9.68
N LEU A 515 -0.06 -5.42 9.64
CA LEU A 515 0.24 -6.30 10.77
C LEU A 515 -0.98 -6.63 11.65
N ASN A 516 -1.20 -5.87 12.72
CA ASN A 516 -2.30 -6.06 13.67
C ASN A 516 -3.37 -4.94 13.59
N ASP A 517 -3.11 -3.90 12.80
CA ASP A 517 -3.83 -2.62 12.73
C ASP A 517 -4.77 -2.55 11.52
N ASN A 518 -5.57 -3.59 11.32
CA ASN A 518 -6.66 -3.59 10.34
C ASN A 518 -8.00 -3.75 11.08
N ASP A 519 -8.52 -2.65 11.62
CA ASP A 519 -9.81 -2.63 12.33
C ASP A 519 -10.98 -2.90 11.39
N ALA A 520 -10.90 -2.47 10.12
CA ALA A 520 -11.92 -2.75 9.11
C ALA A 520 -12.10 -4.25 8.86
N ALA A 521 -11.04 -5.07 8.98
CA ALA A 521 -11.17 -6.52 8.97
C ALA A 521 -11.82 -7.08 10.24
N LYS A 522 -11.47 -6.55 11.43
CA LYS A 522 -12.09 -6.96 12.71
C LYS A 522 -13.61 -6.68 12.73
N GLU A 523 -14.06 -5.59 12.13
CA GLU A 523 -15.48 -5.25 12.02
C GLU A 523 -16.29 -6.32 11.26
N THR A 524 -15.74 -6.90 10.18
CA THR A 524 -16.42 -7.95 9.39
C THR A 524 -16.67 -9.25 10.15
N ILE A 525 -15.94 -9.51 11.23
CA ILE A 525 -16.21 -10.67 12.11
C ILE A 525 -17.61 -10.56 12.76
N SER A 526 -18.11 -9.33 12.97
CA SER A 526 -19.32 -9.05 13.75
C SER A 526 -20.52 -8.54 12.93
N ASP A 527 -20.33 -8.16 11.66
CA ASP A 527 -21.40 -7.57 10.83
C ASP A 527 -22.36 -8.59 10.18
N GLY A 528 -21.98 -9.87 10.19
CA GLY A 528 -22.73 -10.98 9.58
C GLY A 528 -22.12 -11.55 8.30
N SER A 529 -21.00 -10.99 7.79
CA SER A 529 -20.28 -11.43 6.58
C SER A 529 -19.29 -12.58 6.81
N ARG A 530 -19.45 -13.37 7.87
CA ARG A 530 -18.45 -14.37 8.29
C ARG A 530 -18.20 -15.48 7.26
N PHE A 531 -16.93 -15.65 6.85
CA PHE A 531 -16.48 -16.74 5.98
C PHE A 531 -15.73 -17.84 6.74
N THR A 532 -15.82 -19.07 6.22
CA THR A 532 -15.03 -20.25 6.64
C THR A 532 -13.68 -20.28 5.92
N LEU A 533 -12.66 -20.97 6.47
CA LEU A 533 -11.37 -21.18 5.80
C LEU A 533 -11.55 -21.86 4.43
N ALA A 534 -12.55 -22.75 4.30
CA ALA A 534 -12.88 -23.39 3.03
C ALA A 534 -13.34 -22.41 1.95
N GLN A 535 -14.11 -21.37 2.32
CA GLN A 535 -14.45 -20.28 1.42
C GLN A 535 -13.23 -19.37 1.18
N ILE A 536 -12.49 -18.99 2.22
CA ILE A 536 -11.36 -18.08 2.09
C ILE A 536 -10.30 -18.66 1.13
N PHE A 537 -9.87 -19.92 1.32
CA PHE A 537 -8.85 -20.54 0.47
C PHE A 537 -9.32 -20.91 -0.95
N SER A 538 -10.62 -20.81 -1.26
CA SER A 538 -11.16 -20.97 -2.63
C SER A 538 -11.57 -19.63 -3.26
N THR A 539 -10.92 -18.55 -2.84
CA THR A 539 -11.17 -17.21 -3.34
C THR A 539 -10.47 -17.02 -4.67
N THR A 540 -11.20 -16.44 -5.63
CA THR A 540 -10.70 -15.97 -6.92
C THR A 540 -11.23 -14.55 -7.14
N TYR A 541 -10.79 -13.86 -8.19
CA TYR A 541 -11.35 -12.56 -8.57
C TYR A 541 -12.75 -12.68 -9.24
N ASP A 542 -13.20 -13.89 -9.58
CA ASP A 542 -14.52 -14.14 -10.17
C ASP A 542 -15.64 -13.77 -9.19
N GLY A 543 -16.55 -12.91 -9.62
CA GLY A 543 -17.66 -12.45 -8.76
C GLY A 543 -17.25 -11.48 -7.65
N PHE A 544 -16.02 -10.95 -7.69
CA PHE A 544 -15.41 -9.90 -6.86
C PHE A 544 -16.14 -9.56 -5.54
N ASP A 545 -15.65 -10.13 -4.45
CA ASP A 545 -16.09 -9.89 -3.08
C ASP A 545 -14.93 -9.24 -2.30
N GLN A 546 -15.01 -7.92 -2.09
CA GLN A 546 -13.92 -7.15 -1.48
C GLN A 546 -13.65 -7.57 -0.03
N ASP A 547 -14.67 -7.97 0.72
CA ASP A 547 -14.48 -8.39 2.11
C ASP A 547 -13.80 -9.77 2.15
N ARG A 548 -14.25 -10.71 1.31
CA ARG A 548 -13.65 -12.05 1.22
C ARG A 548 -12.21 -12.03 0.72
N ILE A 549 -11.90 -11.21 -0.29
CA ILE A 549 -10.56 -11.11 -0.90
C ILE A 549 -9.57 -10.51 0.10
N TYR A 550 -9.80 -9.26 0.53
CA TYR A 550 -8.81 -8.49 1.27
C TYR A 550 -8.89 -8.74 2.78
N ARG A 551 -10.06 -8.51 3.39
CA ARG A 551 -10.23 -8.53 4.86
C ARG A 551 -10.17 -9.94 5.43
N TRP A 552 -10.84 -10.90 4.80
CA TRP A 552 -10.84 -12.29 5.26
C TRP A 552 -9.59 -13.05 4.80
N GLY A 553 -8.96 -12.65 3.68
CA GLY A 553 -7.59 -13.06 3.34
C GLY A 553 -6.61 -12.69 4.45
N TYR A 554 -6.57 -11.40 4.84
CA TYR A 554 -5.80 -10.90 5.98
C TYR A 554 -6.05 -11.67 7.27
N LEU A 555 -7.32 -11.90 7.66
CA LEU A 555 -7.65 -12.62 8.90
C LEU A 555 -7.13 -14.06 8.86
N ALA A 556 -7.24 -14.76 7.74
CA ALA A 556 -6.74 -16.12 7.60
C ALA A 556 -5.20 -16.19 7.61
N VAL A 557 -4.52 -15.31 6.87
CA VAL A 557 -3.05 -15.21 6.88
C VAL A 557 -2.55 -14.87 8.29
N ARG A 558 -3.12 -13.85 8.93
CA ARG A 558 -2.78 -13.46 10.31
C ARG A 558 -2.99 -14.60 11.32
N PHE A 559 -4.11 -15.31 11.24
CA PHE A 559 -4.36 -16.50 12.08
C PHE A 559 -3.27 -17.55 11.89
N MET A 560 -2.90 -17.85 10.64
CA MET A 560 -1.84 -18.82 10.35
C MET A 560 -0.48 -18.34 10.87
N PHE A 561 -0.16 -17.05 10.80
CA PHE A 561 1.06 -16.49 11.41
C PHE A 561 1.05 -16.55 12.96
N GLU A 562 -0.08 -16.26 13.60
CA GLU A 562 -0.19 -16.24 15.08
C GLU A 562 -0.27 -17.64 15.71
N ARG A 563 -0.80 -18.64 14.99
CA ARG A 563 -1.08 -19.99 15.54
C ARG A 563 -0.31 -21.13 14.87
N HIS A 564 0.03 -21.00 13.59
CA HIS A 564 0.51 -22.11 12.73
C HIS A 564 1.71 -21.71 11.84
N TYR A 565 2.62 -20.88 12.37
CA TYR A 565 3.76 -20.32 11.62
C TYR A 565 4.62 -21.39 10.89
N ASP A 566 4.89 -22.52 11.55
CA ASP A 566 5.63 -23.63 10.95
C ASP A 566 4.93 -24.22 9.71
N GLU A 567 3.59 -24.24 9.69
CA GLU A 567 2.83 -24.72 8.53
C GLU A 567 2.94 -23.75 7.34
N ILE A 568 2.98 -22.42 7.56
CA ILE A 568 3.30 -21.44 6.50
C ILE A 568 4.65 -21.77 5.87
N ASN A 569 5.69 -22.00 6.67
CA ASN A 569 7.02 -22.37 6.16
C ASN A 569 6.98 -23.67 5.32
N THR A 570 6.15 -24.65 5.68
CA THR A 570 5.98 -25.86 4.84
C THR A 570 5.22 -25.59 3.54
N MET A 571 4.30 -24.64 3.52
CA MET A 571 3.57 -24.24 2.32
C MET A 571 4.47 -23.47 1.35
N LEU A 572 5.25 -22.51 1.86
CA LEU A 572 6.20 -21.71 1.07
C LEU A 572 7.28 -22.58 0.40
N ALA A 573 7.70 -23.66 1.05
CA ALA A 573 8.61 -24.64 0.46
C ALA A 573 8.06 -25.31 -0.82
N HIS A 574 6.73 -25.30 -1.03
CA HIS A 574 6.10 -25.79 -2.26
C HIS A 574 5.87 -24.67 -3.29
N THR A 575 5.40 -23.49 -2.87
CA THR A 575 5.11 -22.37 -3.79
C THR A 575 6.38 -21.81 -4.43
N ARG A 576 7.48 -21.70 -3.68
CA ARG A 576 8.81 -21.25 -4.16
C ARG A 576 9.44 -22.12 -5.25
N VAL A 577 8.90 -23.32 -5.48
CA VAL A 577 9.37 -24.29 -6.50
C VAL A 577 8.27 -24.71 -7.48
N GLY A 578 7.09 -24.08 -7.42
CA GLY A 578 5.97 -24.36 -8.33
C GLY A 578 5.26 -25.69 -8.09
N ASP A 579 5.38 -26.30 -6.90
CA ASP A 579 4.66 -27.52 -6.52
C ASP A 579 3.23 -27.19 -6.04
N TRP A 580 2.43 -26.67 -6.97
CA TRP A 580 1.05 -26.26 -6.72
C TRP A 580 0.16 -27.41 -6.23
N ILE A 581 0.48 -28.65 -6.62
CA ILE A 581 -0.25 -29.86 -6.17
C ILE A 581 -0.05 -30.09 -4.67
N ALA A 582 1.18 -29.97 -4.17
CA ALA A 582 1.45 -30.10 -2.74
C ALA A 582 0.93 -28.89 -1.94
N TYR A 583 1.02 -27.67 -2.49
CA TYR A 583 0.35 -26.48 -1.94
C TYR A 583 -1.16 -26.71 -1.75
N LYS A 584 -1.87 -27.19 -2.78
CA LYS A 584 -3.31 -27.53 -2.71
C LYS A 584 -3.61 -28.59 -1.64
N ALA A 585 -2.74 -29.60 -1.52
CA ALA A 585 -2.89 -30.63 -0.49
C ALA A 585 -2.78 -30.06 0.93
N LYS A 586 -1.89 -29.07 1.14
CA LYS A 586 -1.76 -28.34 2.41
C LYS A 586 -2.98 -27.48 2.72
N THR A 587 -3.43 -26.63 1.79
CA THR A 587 -4.61 -25.79 2.04
C THR A 587 -5.86 -26.63 2.28
N GLU A 588 -6.04 -27.76 1.59
CA GLU A 588 -7.15 -28.70 1.85
C GLU A 588 -7.07 -29.38 3.23
N GLN A 589 -5.86 -29.73 3.70
CA GLN A 589 -5.66 -30.23 5.07
C GLN A 589 -6.06 -29.18 6.11
N TRP A 590 -5.66 -27.92 5.92
CA TRP A 590 -5.91 -26.83 6.87
C TRP A 590 -7.39 -26.50 7.03
N LYS A 591 -8.17 -26.46 5.93
CA LYS A 591 -9.64 -26.23 5.97
C LYS A 591 -10.36 -27.15 6.95
N SER A 592 -9.96 -28.41 7.03
CA SER A 592 -10.57 -29.39 7.94
C SER A 592 -9.96 -29.39 9.34
N SER A 593 -8.67 -29.03 9.45
CA SER A 593 -7.91 -29.15 10.69
C SER A 593 -8.07 -27.94 11.61
N TYR A 594 -8.23 -26.73 11.03
CA TYR A 594 -8.13 -25.47 11.78
C TYR A 594 -9.41 -24.62 11.79
N GLU A 595 -10.47 -24.99 11.07
CA GLU A 595 -11.73 -24.21 11.01
C GLU A 595 -12.29 -23.84 12.39
N SER A 596 -12.39 -24.82 13.30
CA SER A 596 -12.90 -24.57 14.66
C SER A 596 -11.98 -23.68 15.51
N GLU A 597 -10.68 -23.69 15.24
CA GLU A 597 -9.72 -22.83 15.93
C GLU A 597 -9.74 -21.41 15.36
N PHE A 598 -9.79 -21.26 14.04
CA PHE A 598 -9.95 -19.97 13.36
C PHE A 598 -11.23 -19.26 13.79
N VAL A 599 -12.34 -20.01 13.95
CA VAL A 599 -13.59 -19.49 14.50
C VAL A 599 -13.39 -18.97 15.93
N GLN A 600 -12.77 -19.75 16.83
CA GLN A 600 -12.52 -19.30 18.20
C GLN A 600 -11.55 -18.11 18.26
N TRP A 601 -10.49 -18.10 17.44
CA TRP A 601 -9.51 -17.01 17.38
C TRP A 601 -10.15 -15.69 16.94
N CYS A 602 -11.02 -15.71 15.93
CA CYS A 602 -11.80 -14.53 15.52
C CYS A 602 -12.71 -14.02 16.65
N ASP A 603 -13.36 -14.93 17.38
CA ASP A 603 -14.25 -14.58 18.50
C ASP A 603 -13.45 -13.98 19.68
N ASP A 604 -12.27 -14.52 19.98
CA ASP A 604 -11.33 -13.99 20.98
C ASP A 604 -10.80 -12.59 20.59
N LEU A 605 -10.49 -12.39 19.30
CA LEU A 605 -9.95 -11.14 18.75
C LEU A 605 -10.93 -9.95 18.90
N VAL A 606 -12.24 -10.19 18.76
CA VAL A 606 -13.27 -9.14 18.97
C VAL A 606 -13.71 -9.00 20.43
N ALA A 607 -13.53 -10.03 21.26
CA ALA A 607 -13.90 -9.97 22.68
C ALA A 607 -12.92 -9.14 23.52
N GLY A 608 -11.62 -9.19 23.18
CA GLY A 608 -10.55 -8.54 23.93
C GLY A 608 -10.18 -9.28 25.23
N ALA A 609 -8.88 -9.49 25.45
CA ALA A 609 -8.39 -10.17 26.65
C ALA A 609 -8.54 -9.29 27.92
N PRO A 610 -8.83 -9.88 29.09
CA PRO A 610 -8.90 -9.13 30.35
C PRO A 610 -7.51 -8.60 30.75
N SER A 611 -7.43 -7.31 31.08
CA SER A 611 -6.18 -6.66 31.49
C SER A 611 -5.75 -7.07 32.90
N ASN A 612 -4.49 -7.52 33.05
CA ASN A 612 -3.78 -7.55 34.32
C ASN A 612 -3.58 -6.11 34.84
N ILE A 613 -3.60 -5.86 36.15
CA ILE A 613 -3.37 -4.53 36.72
C ILE A 613 -1.98 -4.49 37.37
N PRO A 614 -1.05 -3.60 36.96
CA PRO A 614 0.29 -3.55 37.54
C PRO A 614 0.32 -3.21 39.04
N PRO A 615 1.30 -3.72 39.80
CA PRO A 615 1.42 -3.46 41.24
C PRO A 615 1.69 -1.99 41.58
N THR A 616 1.51 -1.62 42.84
CA THR A 616 1.86 -0.31 43.39
C THR A 616 3.19 -0.38 44.16
N VAL A 617 4.22 0.31 43.66
CA VAL A 617 5.57 0.34 44.28
C VAL A 617 5.67 1.39 45.38
N GLN A 618 6.37 1.05 46.46
CA GLN A 618 6.81 1.99 47.50
C GLN A 618 8.33 1.91 47.68
N ILE A 619 9.07 2.90 47.15
CA ILE A 619 10.54 2.93 47.16
C ILE A 619 11.17 3.56 48.41
N ASN A 620 10.38 4.22 49.27
CA ASN A 620 10.78 4.74 50.60
C ASN A 620 12.04 5.64 50.70
N GLY A 621 12.56 6.18 49.59
CA GLY A 621 13.59 7.23 49.61
C GLY A 621 13.02 8.64 49.85
N PRO A 622 13.86 9.70 49.77
CA PRO A 622 15.28 9.68 49.37
C PRO A 622 16.23 9.15 50.45
N TYR A 623 17.40 8.73 50.01
CA TYR A 623 18.45 8.12 50.82
C TYR A 623 19.68 9.03 50.94
N TYR A 624 20.49 8.82 52.00
CA TYR A 624 21.68 9.63 52.30
C TYR A 624 22.80 8.73 52.83
N GLY A 625 24.05 9.04 52.46
CA GLY A 625 25.23 8.28 52.89
C GLY A 625 26.54 9.05 52.66
N VAL A 626 27.64 8.38 52.95
CA VAL A 626 29.01 8.84 52.67
C VAL A 626 29.67 7.79 51.78
N GLN A 627 30.51 8.24 50.85
CA GLN A 627 31.34 7.37 50.02
C GLN A 627 32.01 6.30 50.91
N ASN A 628 32.12 5.08 50.39
CA ASN A 628 32.72 3.94 51.10
C ASN A 628 31.98 3.44 52.37
N ASN A 629 30.70 3.77 52.57
CA ASN A 629 29.87 3.20 53.65
C ASN A 629 28.54 2.60 53.15
N ASP A 630 27.97 1.67 53.93
CA ASP A 630 26.70 1.00 53.62
C ASP A 630 25.48 1.93 53.84
N VAL A 631 24.55 1.90 52.89
CA VAL A 631 23.24 2.56 52.91
C VAL A 631 22.14 1.48 52.82
N SER A 632 21.04 1.66 53.56
CA SER A 632 19.97 0.66 53.69
C SER A 632 18.69 1.08 52.96
N PHE A 633 18.18 0.19 52.12
CA PHE A 633 17.05 0.41 51.19
C PHE A 633 15.85 -0.47 51.57
N THR A 634 14.63 -0.04 51.22
CA THR A 634 13.41 -0.78 51.61
C THR A 634 12.22 -0.59 50.67
N SER A 635 11.58 -1.70 50.29
CA SER A 635 10.36 -1.73 49.45
C SER A 635 9.05 -1.78 50.26
N ASN A 636 9.14 -1.61 51.59
CA ASN A 636 8.03 -1.82 52.51
C ASN A 636 6.80 -0.98 52.15
N GLY A 637 5.64 -1.63 52.06
CA GLY A 637 4.38 -1.01 51.63
C GLY A 637 4.03 -1.19 50.15
N SER A 638 4.89 -1.80 49.34
CA SER A 638 4.53 -2.21 47.97
C SER A 638 3.44 -3.29 48.00
N ILE A 639 2.42 -3.17 47.16
CA ILE A 639 1.26 -4.09 47.11
C ILE A 639 0.84 -4.38 45.67
N ASP A 640 0.14 -5.48 45.49
CA ASP A 640 -0.60 -5.82 44.28
C ASP A 640 -2.11 -5.92 44.62
N SER A 641 -2.99 -5.60 43.67
CA SER A 641 -4.43 -5.37 43.89
C SER A 641 -5.33 -6.54 43.48
N ASP A 642 -4.90 -7.28 42.46
CA ASP A 642 -5.56 -8.44 41.85
C ASP A 642 -4.71 -9.71 41.94
N GLY A 643 -3.44 -9.61 42.36
CA GLY A 643 -2.55 -10.75 42.58
C GLY A 643 -1.63 -10.64 43.81
N SER A 644 -0.35 -10.94 43.60
CA SER A 644 0.72 -10.98 44.58
C SER A 644 2.09 -10.70 43.94
N ILE A 645 2.93 -9.96 44.66
CA ILE A 645 4.30 -9.63 44.24
C ILE A 645 5.20 -10.87 44.29
N VAL A 646 5.94 -11.14 43.20
CA VAL A 646 6.87 -12.28 43.08
C VAL A 646 8.34 -11.87 42.98
N SER A 647 8.66 -10.63 42.60
CA SER A 647 10.05 -10.14 42.51
C SER A 647 10.20 -8.67 42.91
N TYR A 648 11.45 -8.31 43.23
CA TYR A 648 11.93 -6.94 43.44
C TYR A 648 13.25 -6.80 42.70
N GLN A 649 13.51 -5.65 42.08
CA GLN A 649 14.80 -5.33 41.47
C GLN A 649 15.17 -3.87 41.76
N TRP A 650 16.27 -3.67 42.48
CA TRP A 650 16.87 -2.37 42.75
C TRP A 650 18.00 -2.09 41.76
N ASN A 651 18.07 -0.87 41.24
CA ASN A 651 19.28 -0.31 40.64
C ASN A 651 19.69 0.91 41.47
N PHE A 652 20.95 0.98 41.88
CA PHE A 652 21.44 2.02 42.79
C PHE A 652 21.93 3.28 42.05
N GLY A 653 21.99 3.27 40.72
CA GLY A 653 22.39 4.41 39.90
C GLY A 653 23.90 4.59 39.73
N ASP A 654 24.71 3.69 40.28
CA ASP A 654 26.18 3.64 40.13
C ASP A 654 26.66 2.41 39.32
N GLY A 655 25.75 1.75 38.62
CA GLY A 655 25.98 0.52 37.86
C GLY A 655 25.70 -0.78 38.64
N SER A 656 25.45 -0.71 39.94
CA SER A 656 25.14 -1.88 40.78
C SER A 656 23.64 -2.09 41.03
N SER A 657 23.26 -3.33 41.40
CA SER A 657 21.86 -3.74 41.55
C SER A 657 21.64 -4.81 42.64
N SER A 658 20.37 -5.04 43.02
CA SER A 658 20.00 -6.12 43.96
C SER A 658 18.56 -6.59 43.82
N ASN A 659 18.35 -7.91 43.93
CA ASN A 659 17.02 -8.54 43.87
C ASN A 659 16.40 -8.81 45.26
N GLN A 660 16.99 -8.27 46.33
CA GLN A 660 16.41 -8.36 47.67
C GLN A 660 15.34 -7.27 47.86
N ALA A 661 14.26 -7.57 48.58
CA ALA A 661 13.24 -6.57 48.91
C ALA A 661 13.79 -5.38 49.72
N ASN A 662 14.79 -5.63 50.59
CA ASN A 662 15.39 -4.61 51.47
C ASN A 662 16.93 -4.77 51.52
N PRO A 663 17.68 -4.28 50.52
CA PRO A 663 19.13 -4.49 50.42
C PRO A 663 19.96 -3.45 51.18
N LEU A 664 21.25 -3.76 51.35
CA LEU A 664 22.31 -2.81 51.69
C LEU A 664 23.18 -2.56 50.46
N HIS A 665 23.66 -1.33 50.26
CA HIS A 665 24.58 -0.97 49.18
C HIS A 665 25.58 0.13 49.58
N ARG A 666 26.78 0.12 48.98
CA ARG A 666 27.90 1.02 49.27
C ARG A 666 28.41 1.69 47.99
N TYR A 667 28.39 3.01 47.96
CA TYR A 667 28.80 3.83 46.82
C TYR A 667 30.30 4.15 46.86
N ILE A 668 30.97 4.04 45.70
CA ILE A 668 32.43 4.19 45.58
C ILE A 668 32.86 5.63 45.18
N SER A 669 31.90 6.50 44.86
CA SER A 669 32.14 7.94 44.59
C SER A 669 31.12 8.81 45.34
N GLU A 670 31.41 10.11 45.44
CA GLU A 670 30.41 11.10 45.85
C GLU A 670 29.43 11.39 44.72
N GLY A 671 28.22 11.85 45.05
CA GLY A 671 27.28 12.29 44.04
C GLY A 671 25.82 12.19 44.46
N LYS A 672 24.94 12.36 43.48
CA LYS A 672 23.52 12.05 43.58
C LYS A 672 23.21 10.96 42.57
N TYR A 673 22.79 9.82 43.09
CA TYR A 673 22.46 8.65 42.30
C TYR A 673 20.94 8.50 42.20
N ASN A 674 20.45 8.23 40.99
CA ASN A 674 19.05 7.91 40.76
C ASN A 674 18.84 6.42 41.09
N VAL A 675 18.17 6.15 42.19
CA VAL A 675 17.88 4.79 42.66
C VAL A 675 16.50 4.40 42.17
N SER A 676 16.38 3.28 41.46
CA SER A 676 15.11 2.73 41.01
C SER A 676 14.77 1.43 41.71
N LEU A 677 13.47 1.16 41.82
CA LEU A 677 12.89 -0.10 42.27
C LEU A 677 11.82 -0.53 41.28
N ILE A 678 11.95 -1.74 40.76
CA ILE A 678 10.92 -2.45 39.98
C ILE A 678 10.30 -3.54 40.86
N VAL A 679 8.99 -3.72 40.76
CA VAL A 679 8.22 -4.77 41.44
C VAL A 679 7.32 -5.45 40.42
N THR A 680 7.32 -6.78 40.41
CA THR A 680 6.56 -7.62 39.45
C THR A 680 5.56 -8.52 40.17
N ASP A 681 4.38 -8.70 39.58
CA ASP A 681 3.30 -9.58 40.07
C ASP A 681 3.35 -11.02 39.51
N ASN A 682 2.49 -11.90 40.04
CA ASN A 682 2.40 -13.31 39.64
C ASN A 682 1.72 -13.57 38.28
N GLN A 683 1.33 -12.54 37.55
CA GLN A 683 0.78 -12.59 36.18
C GLN A 683 1.71 -11.89 35.16
N GLY A 684 2.82 -11.31 35.62
CA GLY A 684 3.91 -10.76 34.82
C GLY A 684 3.87 -9.25 34.60
N ALA A 685 2.87 -8.51 35.11
CA ALA A 685 2.95 -7.05 35.03
C ALA A 685 3.87 -6.50 36.13
N SER A 686 4.45 -5.34 35.82
CA SER A 686 5.46 -4.70 36.65
C SER A 686 5.22 -3.20 36.72
N GLN A 687 5.65 -2.60 37.82
CA GLN A 687 5.63 -1.16 38.02
C GLN A 687 7.01 -0.74 38.56
N SER A 688 7.42 0.49 38.26
CA SER A 688 8.67 1.07 38.77
C SER A 688 8.44 2.34 39.58
N ALA A 689 9.39 2.64 40.46
CA ALA A 689 9.52 3.92 41.14
C ALA A 689 10.99 4.36 41.13
N ILE A 690 11.22 5.66 41.24
CA ILE A 690 12.57 6.27 41.28
C ILE A 690 12.66 7.22 42.47
N THR A 691 13.82 7.25 43.10
CA THR A 691 14.19 8.19 44.16
C THR A 691 15.67 8.56 44.04
N THR A 692 16.22 9.32 44.98
CA THR A 692 17.64 9.73 44.95
C THR A 692 18.38 9.24 46.18
N ALA A 693 19.61 8.77 46.00
CA ALA A 693 20.60 8.62 47.07
C ALA A 693 21.64 9.75 46.95
N THR A 694 21.82 10.55 48.00
CA THR A 694 22.87 11.59 48.06
C THR A 694 24.04 11.09 48.89
N ILE A 695 25.22 11.03 48.28
CA ILE A 695 26.44 10.48 48.85
C ILE A 695 27.50 11.56 48.94
N GLU A 696 28.01 11.82 50.14
CA GLU A 696 29.03 12.84 50.39
C GLU A 696 30.47 12.30 50.22
N LYS A 697 31.39 13.19 49.82
CA LYS A 697 32.81 12.90 49.55
C LYS A 697 33.56 12.37 50.77
N ASP A 698 34.26 11.25 50.59
CA ASP A 698 35.39 10.92 51.45
C ASP A 698 36.55 11.86 51.08
N SER A 699 36.79 12.86 51.93
CA SER A 699 37.65 14.02 51.62
C SER A 699 39.15 13.73 51.74
N SER A 700 39.58 12.54 51.32
CA SER A 700 40.90 11.97 51.60
C SER A 700 41.81 11.67 50.38
N VAL A 701 41.32 11.79 49.13
CA VAL A 701 42.10 11.54 47.88
C VAL A 701 41.70 12.55 46.76
N GLY A 702 42.55 12.79 45.74
CA GLY A 702 42.38 13.82 44.69
C GLY A 702 42.70 13.39 43.24
N ASP A 703 42.38 14.26 42.26
CA ASP A 703 42.15 13.94 40.84
C ASP A 703 43.40 13.79 39.94
N ASN A 704 43.49 12.67 39.21
CA ASN A 704 44.52 12.37 38.19
C ASN A 704 43.98 11.32 37.19
N ILE A 705 43.78 11.68 35.91
CA ILE A 705 43.15 10.80 34.89
C ILE A 705 43.93 10.87 33.56
N LEU A 706 44.12 9.73 32.89
CA LEU A 706 44.84 9.57 31.62
C LEU A 706 43.89 9.38 30.41
N GLN A 707 44.38 9.63 29.19
CA GLN A 707 43.62 9.46 27.93
C GLN A 707 44.43 8.65 26.88
N ASN A 708 43.74 7.94 25.99
CA ASN A 708 44.37 7.00 25.05
C ASN A 708 45.34 7.71 24.09
N ASN A 709 46.57 7.21 23.98
CA ASN A 709 47.66 7.79 23.20
C ASN A 709 48.00 9.25 23.56
N GLN A 710 47.63 9.73 24.76
CA GLN A 710 48.04 11.03 25.28
C GLN A 710 49.10 10.89 26.38
N THR A 711 50.09 11.77 26.30
CA THR A 711 51.20 11.83 27.24
C THR A 711 50.97 12.93 28.28
N VAL A 712 51.07 12.57 29.56
CA VAL A 712 51.02 13.49 30.70
C VAL A 712 52.44 13.65 31.27
N GLN A 713 52.85 14.91 31.53
CA GLN A 713 54.11 15.19 32.21
C GLN A 713 53.92 15.19 33.73
N THR A 714 54.77 14.46 34.44
CA THR A 714 54.70 14.26 35.90
C THR A 714 56.03 14.62 36.56
N ASN A 715 55.96 14.98 37.85
CA ASN A 715 57.10 15.31 38.71
C ASN A 715 56.77 14.85 40.13
N GLY A 716 57.72 14.30 40.87
CA GLY A 716 57.47 13.81 42.24
C GLY A 716 58.71 13.85 43.12
N ALA A 717 58.52 14.06 44.41
CA ALA A 717 59.58 13.98 45.41
C ALA A 717 59.98 12.53 45.73
N GLN A 718 61.11 12.34 46.41
CA GLN A 718 61.54 11.02 46.82
C GLN A 718 60.56 10.40 47.84
N ASN A 719 60.15 9.16 47.59
CA ASN A 719 59.08 8.40 48.25
C ASN A 719 57.67 9.00 48.08
N GLU A 720 57.47 9.96 47.18
CA GLU A 720 56.12 10.41 46.81
C GLU A 720 55.44 9.35 45.94
N GLN A 721 54.16 9.09 46.21
CA GLN A 721 53.31 8.22 45.40
C GLN A 721 52.21 9.06 44.74
N GLN A 722 52.13 9.02 43.42
CA GLN A 722 51.11 9.72 42.63
C GLN A 722 50.25 8.69 41.90
N TYR A 723 48.94 8.73 42.13
CA TYR A 723 47.97 7.79 41.57
C TYR A 723 47.27 8.42 40.36
N PHE A 724 46.99 7.65 39.31
CA PHE A 724 46.25 8.06 38.11
C PHE A 724 45.25 6.96 37.71
N THR A 725 44.19 7.32 37.00
CA THR A 725 43.22 6.35 36.44
C THR A 725 43.23 6.33 34.91
N PHE A 726 42.92 5.19 34.31
CA PHE A 726 42.77 5.03 32.86
C PHE A 726 41.62 4.08 32.53
N ALA A 727 40.66 4.54 31.72
CA ALA A 727 39.52 3.74 31.28
C ALA A 727 39.84 3.02 29.96
N VAL A 728 39.59 1.71 29.93
CA VAL A 728 39.84 0.84 28.77
C VAL A 728 38.51 0.28 28.27
N PRO A 729 38.13 0.53 27.00
CA PRO A 729 36.87 0.05 26.44
C PRO A 729 36.94 -1.43 26.07
N GLN A 730 35.77 -2.02 25.80
CA GLN A 730 35.66 -3.39 25.33
C GLN A 730 36.31 -3.58 23.94
N GLY A 731 36.88 -4.76 23.71
CA GLY A 731 37.53 -5.11 22.43
C GLY A 731 38.89 -4.45 22.19
N ALA A 732 39.34 -3.59 23.10
CA ALA A 732 40.69 -3.03 23.05
C ALA A 732 41.76 -4.12 23.12
N SER A 733 42.81 -3.96 22.31
CA SER A 733 43.98 -4.85 22.26
C SER A 733 45.26 -4.04 22.48
N GLU A 734 46.39 -4.71 22.70
CA GLU A 734 47.71 -4.06 22.81
C GLU A 734 47.79 -2.97 23.91
N LEU A 735 47.09 -3.17 25.04
CA LEU A 735 47.11 -2.22 26.17
C LEU A 735 48.51 -2.10 26.76
N VAL A 736 49.02 -0.88 26.81
CA VAL A 736 50.34 -0.59 27.37
C VAL A 736 50.39 0.76 28.09
N PHE A 737 51.03 0.75 29.25
CA PHE A 737 51.40 1.94 30.03
C PHE A 737 52.91 2.12 29.93
N THR A 738 53.38 3.32 29.63
CA THR A 738 54.81 3.61 29.49
C THR A 738 55.16 4.92 30.18
N ILE A 739 56.23 4.94 30.96
CA ILE A 739 56.94 6.17 31.33
C ILE A 739 58.23 6.29 30.52
N THR A 740 58.55 7.51 30.08
CA THR A 740 59.76 7.83 29.31
C THR A 740 60.33 9.20 29.68
N GLY A 741 61.62 9.41 29.42
CA GLY A 741 62.29 10.70 29.52
C GLY A 741 62.38 11.29 30.93
N GLY A 742 62.57 12.61 31.00
CA GLY A 742 62.80 13.32 32.26
C GLY A 742 64.15 12.99 32.92
N GLU A 743 64.30 13.43 34.16
CA GLU A 743 65.44 13.15 35.03
C GLU A 743 64.94 12.51 36.34
N GLY A 744 65.81 11.78 37.05
CA GLY A 744 65.45 11.09 38.31
C GLY A 744 65.15 9.61 38.12
N ASP A 745 64.25 9.08 38.96
CA ASP A 745 63.96 7.65 39.05
C ASP A 745 62.52 7.42 39.56
N ALA A 746 61.58 7.26 38.63
CA ALA A 746 60.18 6.93 38.91
C ALA A 746 59.90 5.46 38.57
N ASP A 747 59.40 4.69 39.54
CA ASP A 747 58.89 3.32 39.33
C ASP A 747 57.39 3.37 38.93
N LEU A 748 57.02 2.60 37.90
CA LEU A 748 55.64 2.43 37.42
C LEU A 748 54.98 1.20 38.06
N TYR A 749 53.79 1.39 38.62
CA TYR A 749 52.91 0.34 39.12
C TYR A 749 51.53 0.45 38.46
N VAL A 750 50.94 -0.67 38.04
CA VAL A 750 49.60 -0.73 37.43
C VAL A 750 48.80 -1.86 38.04
N SER A 751 47.50 -1.64 38.28
CA SER A 751 46.56 -2.68 38.70
C SER A 751 45.15 -2.41 38.17
N TYR A 752 44.37 -3.47 37.98
CA TYR A 752 42.99 -3.43 37.50
C TYR A 752 42.01 -3.23 38.68
N GLU A 753 41.14 -2.22 38.59
CA GLU A 753 40.09 -1.83 39.56
C GLU A 753 40.53 -1.50 41.01
N ALA A 754 41.74 -1.89 41.43
CA ALA A 754 42.29 -1.63 42.76
C ALA A 754 43.51 -0.69 42.70
N ALA A 755 43.66 0.21 43.68
CA ALA A 755 44.83 1.09 43.76
C ALA A 755 46.11 0.27 44.02
N PRO A 756 47.18 0.41 43.20
CA PRO A 756 48.42 -0.31 43.41
C PRO A 756 49.11 0.12 44.71
N THR A 757 49.95 -0.75 45.27
CA THR A 757 50.88 -0.44 46.35
C THR A 757 52.24 -1.04 46.01
N GLU A 758 53.29 -0.70 46.74
CA GLU A 758 54.63 -1.31 46.58
C GLU A 758 54.63 -2.85 46.73
N THR A 759 53.55 -3.44 47.25
CA THR A 759 53.38 -4.89 47.48
C THR A 759 52.19 -5.53 46.77
N VAL A 760 51.34 -4.76 46.10
CA VAL A 760 50.10 -5.23 45.44
C VAL A 760 49.95 -4.48 44.13
N TYR A 761 50.14 -5.17 43.02
CA TYR A 761 50.06 -4.63 41.66
C TYR A 761 49.92 -5.80 40.68
N ASP A 762 49.36 -5.54 39.49
CA ASP A 762 49.32 -6.52 38.40
C ASP A 762 50.53 -6.39 37.48
N CYS A 763 51.09 -5.17 37.35
CA CYS A 763 52.35 -4.95 36.67
C CYS A 763 53.23 -3.92 37.39
N ARG A 764 54.53 -4.22 37.46
CA ARG A 764 55.62 -3.32 37.85
C ARG A 764 56.88 -3.72 37.07
N PRO A 765 57.47 -2.84 36.25
CA PRO A 765 58.75 -3.11 35.61
C PRO A 765 59.85 -3.07 36.68
N TYR A 766 60.76 -4.04 36.69
CA TYR A 766 61.90 -4.05 37.62
C TYR A 766 63.13 -3.44 36.93
N ILE A 767 62.96 -2.19 36.48
CA ILE A 767 63.97 -1.40 35.80
C ILE A 767 64.41 -0.28 36.78
N GLY A 768 65.37 0.54 36.40
CA GLY A 768 65.76 1.72 37.17
C GLY A 768 66.03 2.87 36.21
N GLY A 769 65.56 4.06 36.59
CA GLY A 769 65.39 5.20 35.69
C GLY A 769 64.05 5.16 34.95
N ASN A 770 63.63 6.32 34.47
CA ASN A 770 62.27 6.62 34.00
C ASN A 770 61.80 5.95 32.69
N GLU A 771 62.50 4.92 32.20
CA GLU A 771 62.18 4.22 30.93
C GLU A 771 61.57 2.86 31.25
N GLU A 772 60.28 2.87 31.60
CA GLU A 772 59.56 1.68 32.07
C GLU A 772 58.25 1.44 31.31
N GLN A 773 57.91 0.17 31.11
CA GLN A 773 56.74 -0.23 30.34
C GLN A 773 55.99 -1.42 30.95
N CYS A 774 54.67 -1.27 31.10
CA CYS A 774 53.72 -2.29 31.49
C CYS A 774 52.75 -2.59 30.34
N ALA A 775 53.01 -3.66 29.59
CA ALA A 775 52.04 -4.24 28.66
C ALA A 775 51.12 -5.22 29.40
N ILE A 776 49.81 -5.15 29.16
CA ILE A 776 48.79 -5.96 29.83
C ILE A 776 48.14 -6.90 28.82
N ASP A 777 48.24 -8.20 29.06
CA ASP A 777 47.65 -9.26 28.23
C ASP A 777 47.20 -10.42 29.15
N PRO A 778 45.90 -10.83 29.15
CA PRO A 778 44.80 -10.27 28.36
C PRO A 778 44.36 -8.88 28.86
N VAL A 779 43.93 -8.04 27.92
CA VAL A 779 43.29 -6.75 28.20
C VAL A 779 41.92 -6.98 28.84
N GLN A 780 41.60 -6.24 29.90
CA GLN A 780 40.30 -6.27 30.57
C GLN A 780 39.58 -4.93 30.37
N VAL A 781 38.27 -4.96 30.11
CA VAL A 781 37.44 -3.76 30.06
C VAL A 781 37.24 -3.24 31.48
N GLY A 782 37.44 -1.95 31.73
CA GLY A 782 37.32 -1.37 33.07
C GLY A 782 38.27 -0.20 33.33
N THR A 783 38.50 0.11 34.60
CA THR A 783 39.43 1.18 35.02
C THR A 783 40.71 0.59 35.59
N TYR A 784 41.83 0.88 34.94
CA TYR A 784 43.15 0.62 35.47
C TYR A 784 43.60 1.78 36.36
N GLN A 785 44.18 1.43 37.50
CA GLN A 785 44.79 2.33 38.46
C GLN A 785 46.31 2.26 38.27
N VAL A 786 46.93 3.41 38.06
CA VAL A 786 48.37 3.56 37.84
C VAL A 786 48.95 4.30 39.04
N MET A 787 50.12 3.92 39.51
CA MET A 787 50.85 4.63 40.56
C MET A 787 52.29 4.84 40.11
N LEU A 788 52.75 6.08 40.17
CA LEU A 788 54.16 6.45 40.05
C LEU A 788 54.75 6.61 41.44
N HIS A 789 55.84 5.91 41.74
CA HIS A 789 56.59 6.03 42.98
C HIS A 789 57.96 6.64 42.71
N GLY A 790 58.28 7.76 43.36
CA GLY A 790 59.60 8.40 43.23
C GLY A 790 60.68 7.68 44.03
N TYR A 791 61.30 6.62 43.50
CA TYR A 791 62.44 5.94 44.13
C TYR A 791 63.59 6.93 44.40
N ASN A 792 63.79 7.85 43.45
CA ASN A 792 64.39 9.17 43.67
C ASN A 792 63.39 10.26 43.28
N ALA A 793 63.67 11.52 43.64
CA ALA A 793 62.89 12.63 43.10
C ALA A 793 63.05 12.68 41.57
N PHE A 794 61.96 12.89 40.84
CA PHE A 794 61.91 12.86 39.38
C PHE A 794 61.22 14.11 38.82
N GLU A 795 61.68 14.57 37.66
CA GLU A 795 61.14 15.75 36.99
C GLU A 795 60.98 15.51 35.47
N ASN A 796 59.89 16.03 34.90
CA ASN A 796 59.54 15.97 33.47
C ASN A 796 59.40 14.55 32.89
N VAL A 797 58.98 13.59 33.71
CA VAL A 797 58.69 12.20 33.25
C VAL A 797 57.40 12.19 32.47
N GLN A 798 57.35 11.41 31.38
CA GLN A 798 56.22 11.36 30.46
C GLN A 798 55.45 10.04 30.59
N LEU A 799 54.32 10.06 31.29
CA LEU A 799 53.40 8.93 31.44
C LEU A 799 52.41 8.90 30.27
N THR A 800 52.36 7.80 29.53
CA THR A 800 51.43 7.57 28.41
C THR A 800 50.73 6.23 28.60
N ALA A 801 49.41 6.19 28.35
CA ALA A 801 48.63 4.97 28.29
C ALA A 801 48.03 4.84 26.88
N SER A 802 48.12 3.65 26.28
CA SER A 802 47.66 3.42 24.90
C SER A 802 47.09 2.02 24.69
N TYR A 803 46.10 1.90 23.82
CA TYR A 803 45.56 0.64 23.29
C TYR A 803 45.20 0.78 21.80
N THR A 804 45.14 -0.35 21.09
CA THR A 804 44.63 -0.48 19.72
C THR A 804 43.12 -0.76 19.76
N PRO A 805 42.26 0.11 19.18
CA PRO A 805 40.81 -0.11 19.10
C PRO A 805 40.44 -1.32 18.22
N ALA A 806 39.24 -1.87 18.42
CA ALA A 806 38.68 -2.89 17.54
C ALA A 806 38.28 -2.31 16.17
N THR A 807 38.34 -3.12 15.12
CA THR A 807 37.80 -2.81 13.78
C THR A 807 36.43 -3.43 13.61
N SER A 808 35.43 -2.63 13.24
CA SER A 808 34.05 -3.11 13.16
C SER A 808 33.81 -4.13 12.04
N ASN A 809 32.95 -5.12 12.28
CA ASN A 809 32.58 -6.18 11.34
C ASN A 809 31.15 -6.07 10.76
N VAL A 810 30.49 -4.92 10.89
CA VAL A 810 29.14 -4.66 10.34
C VAL A 810 29.11 -4.83 8.81
N PRO A 811 28.22 -5.68 8.24
CA PRO A 811 28.06 -5.82 6.80
C PRO A 811 27.56 -4.53 6.12
N ASP A 812 28.10 -4.20 4.94
CA ASP A 812 27.60 -3.11 4.09
C ASP A 812 26.36 -3.56 3.30
N VAL A 813 25.18 -3.41 3.91
CA VAL A 813 23.91 -3.83 3.32
C VAL A 813 23.27 -2.77 2.43
N CYS A 814 23.72 -1.51 2.52
CA CYS A 814 23.23 -0.40 1.70
C CYS A 814 23.52 -0.57 0.20
N ALA A 815 24.46 -1.45 -0.17
CA ALA A 815 24.66 -1.87 -1.55
C ALA A 815 23.49 -2.72 -2.13
N THR A 816 22.67 -3.32 -1.27
CA THR A 816 21.70 -4.38 -1.63
C THR A 816 20.27 -4.21 -1.11
N GLN A 817 20.03 -3.38 -0.09
CA GLN A 817 18.72 -3.17 0.54
C GLN A 817 18.19 -1.75 0.31
N GLY A 818 16.87 -1.55 0.45
CA GLY A 818 16.26 -0.23 0.66
C GLY A 818 16.75 0.46 1.94
N SER A 819 16.75 1.81 1.95
CA SER A 819 16.97 2.57 3.18
C SER A 819 15.79 2.43 4.14
N ARG A 820 16.06 2.57 5.44
CA ARG A 820 15.05 2.56 6.50
C ARG A 820 15.33 3.72 7.44
N SER A 821 14.33 4.57 7.65
CA SER A 821 14.35 5.62 8.69
C SER A 821 13.53 5.24 9.93
N ASN A 822 12.82 4.11 9.92
CA ASN A 822 12.08 3.61 11.06
C ASN A 822 11.83 2.09 10.99
N GLY A 823 11.06 1.58 11.95
CA GLY A 823 10.59 0.20 11.99
C GLY A 823 11.28 -0.65 13.06
N ARG A 824 11.09 -1.98 13.00
CA ARG A 824 11.62 -2.91 14.00
C ARG A 824 12.96 -3.51 13.57
N LEU A 825 13.94 -3.52 14.46
CA LEU A 825 15.23 -4.18 14.28
C LEU A 825 15.21 -5.53 14.99
N ASN A 826 15.76 -6.55 14.35
CA ASN A 826 15.84 -7.92 14.88
C ASN A 826 17.30 -8.36 15.08
N ASP A 827 17.49 -9.45 15.83
CA ASP A 827 18.81 -10.00 16.13
C ASP A 827 19.60 -10.40 14.86
N GLY A 828 20.84 -9.93 14.76
CA GLY A 828 21.76 -10.13 13.65
C GLY A 828 21.40 -9.38 12.36
N GLU A 829 20.27 -8.66 12.34
CA GLU A 829 19.76 -7.95 11.16
C GLU A 829 20.57 -6.67 10.93
N ALA A 830 21.34 -6.64 9.84
CA ALA A 830 21.93 -5.41 9.32
C ALA A 830 20.94 -4.73 8.37
N VAL A 831 20.67 -3.44 8.62
CA VAL A 831 19.74 -2.58 7.86
C VAL A 831 20.49 -1.38 7.27
N CYS A 832 20.05 -0.92 6.10
CA CYS A 832 20.54 0.36 5.56
C CYS A 832 19.80 1.54 6.21
N LEU A 833 20.53 2.52 6.75
CA LEU A 833 19.94 3.71 7.35
C LEU A 833 19.47 4.74 6.31
N GLY A 834 18.39 5.44 6.64
CA GLY A 834 17.93 6.63 5.94
C GLY A 834 18.97 7.76 5.91
N ASN A 835 18.82 8.65 4.93
CA ASN A 835 19.83 9.69 4.67
C ASN A 835 19.77 10.90 5.65
N SER A 836 18.69 11.04 6.42
CA SER A 836 18.52 12.15 7.37
C SER A 836 17.65 11.77 8.57
N GLY A 837 18.16 12.02 9.78
CA GLY A 837 17.42 11.81 11.02
C GLY A 837 16.52 13.00 11.44
N PRO A 838 15.73 12.84 12.52
CA PRO A 838 15.74 11.69 13.42
C PRO A 838 15.07 10.45 12.81
N MET A 839 15.78 9.33 12.82
CA MET A 839 15.28 7.99 12.49
C MET A 839 14.91 7.26 13.79
N TRP A 840 13.91 6.37 13.74
CA TRP A 840 13.26 5.82 14.94
C TRP A 840 12.99 4.31 14.84
N PHE A 841 13.77 3.51 15.54
CA PHE A 841 13.68 2.05 15.49
C PHE A 841 13.24 1.42 16.79
N SER A 842 12.40 0.39 16.74
CA SER A 842 12.04 -0.42 17.90
C SER A 842 12.83 -1.73 17.94
N LEU A 843 13.21 -2.15 19.13
CA LEU A 843 13.81 -3.45 19.43
C LEU A 843 12.82 -4.20 20.32
N ALA A 844 12.71 -5.52 20.16
CA ALA A 844 11.66 -6.31 20.80
C ALA A 844 12.19 -7.53 21.53
N ASP A 845 11.46 -7.96 22.55
CA ASP A 845 11.88 -8.99 23.52
C ASP A 845 13.25 -8.68 24.16
N VAL A 846 13.55 -7.39 24.36
CA VAL A 846 14.87 -6.94 24.84
C VAL A 846 15.16 -7.47 26.25
N GLN A 847 14.13 -7.55 27.11
CA GLN A 847 14.18 -8.17 28.45
C GLN A 847 14.64 -9.64 28.50
N SER A 848 14.51 -10.42 27.42
CA SER A 848 14.93 -11.83 27.43
C SER A 848 16.40 -12.01 27.03
N GLN A 849 17.06 -10.92 26.60
CA GLN A 849 18.44 -10.92 26.14
C GLN A 849 19.41 -10.59 27.27
N SER A 850 20.50 -11.34 27.32
CA SER A 850 21.60 -11.14 28.28
C SER A 850 22.48 -9.91 27.99
N GLY A 851 22.38 -9.38 26.77
CA GLY A 851 23.06 -8.18 26.29
C GLY A 851 22.56 -7.82 24.90
N ILE A 852 22.55 -6.54 24.55
CA ILE A 852 22.15 -6.03 23.24
C ILE A 852 23.22 -5.06 22.78
N ALA A 853 23.86 -5.37 21.66
CA ALA A 853 24.75 -4.44 20.98
C ALA A 853 24.03 -3.79 19.80
N ILE A 854 24.25 -2.50 19.62
CA ILE A 854 23.77 -1.73 18.47
C ILE A 854 25.01 -1.05 17.87
N THR A 855 25.36 -1.41 16.64
CA THR A 855 26.58 -0.95 15.98
C THR A 855 26.25 -0.32 14.63
N THR A 856 26.84 0.82 14.30
CA THR A 856 26.81 1.40 12.96
C THR A 856 28.20 1.47 12.36
N ALA A 857 28.29 1.29 11.03
CA ALA A 857 29.50 1.50 10.26
C ALA A 857 29.17 1.66 8.76
N ASN A 858 30.21 1.72 7.92
CA ASN A 858 30.15 1.87 6.46
C ASN A 858 29.57 3.22 6.00
N GLY A 859 29.59 3.48 4.69
CA GLY A 859 29.06 4.71 4.11
C GLY A 859 29.80 5.97 4.53
N SER A 860 29.04 7.06 4.74
CA SER A 860 29.55 8.34 5.23
C SER A 860 28.45 9.12 5.96
N GLY A 861 28.84 10.04 6.84
CA GLY A 861 27.89 10.86 7.58
C GLY A 861 28.45 11.34 8.91
N ASP A 862 27.62 12.07 9.65
CA ASP A 862 27.81 12.38 11.06
C ASP A 862 26.46 12.04 11.72
N ILE A 863 26.42 10.93 12.48
CA ILE A 863 25.21 10.41 13.12
C ILE A 863 25.45 10.12 14.60
N SER A 864 24.37 10.05 15.37
CA SER A 864 24.45 9.68 16.79
C SER A 864 23.30 8.78 17.19
N LEU A 865 23.54 7.92 18.18
CA LEU A 865 22.59 6.93 18.69
C LEU A 865 22.12 7.32 20.10
N SER A 866 20.81 7.24 20.34
CA SER A 866 20.22 7.33 21.68
C SER A 866 19.24 6.16 21.87
N TYR A 867 19.27 5.44 22.99
CA TYR A 867 18.42 4.28 23.26
C TYR A 867 17.68 4.41 24.61
N ALA A 868 16.40 4.06 24.64
CA ALA A 868 15.53 4.07 25.83
C ALA A 868 14.54 2.90 25.80
N GLU A 869 14.01 2.46 26.95
CA GLU A 869 13.06 1.31 27.03
C GLU A 869 11.63 1.68 27.43
N SER A 870 11.41 2.87 27.99
CA SER A 870 10.08 3.29 28.46
C SER A 870 9.26 4.05 27.40
N SER A 871 9.94 4.65 26.43
CA SER A 871 9.39 5.56 25.41
C SER A 871 10.51 5.98 24.45
N TRP A 872 10.16 6.61 23.33
CA TRP A 872 11.14 7.16 22.38
C TRP A 872 12.17 8.12 23.04
N PRO A 873 13.46 8.04 22.69
CA PRO A 873 14.52 8.92 23.20
C PRO A 873 14.24 10.43 23.03
N ASN A 874 14.22 11.17 24.14
CA ASN A 874 13.84 12.58 24.23
C ASN A 874 14.84 13.52 24.94
N GLY A 875 16.03 13.01 25.28
CA GLY A 875 17.11 13.72 26.00
C GLY A 875 17.01 13.68 27.53
N ASN A 876 16.11 12.86 28.08
CA ASN A 876 15.90 12.69 29.52
C ASN A 876 15.53 11.25 29.96
N ASN A 877 15.41 10.31 29.02
CA ASN A 877 14.93 8.94 29.25
C ASN A 877 15.87 7.85 28.71
N GLU A 878 17.00 8.26 28.14
CA GLU A 878 18.02 7.43 27.56
C GLU A 878 18.71 6.56 28.62
N LEU A 879 18.85 5.27 28.30
CA LEU A 879 19.60 4.29 29.07
C LEU A 879 21.03 4.12 28.53
N ALA A 880 21.24 4.41 27.24
CA ALA A 880 22.55 4.45 26.62
C ALA A 880 22.55 5.38 25.40
N GLU A 881 23.68 6.00 25.12
CA GLU A 881 23.90 6.89 23.97
C GLU A 881 25.31 6.71 23.40
N SER A 882 25.49 7.01 22.12
CA SER A 882 26.77 7.10 21.43
C SER A 882 26.74 8.34 20.54
N ASN A 883 27.75 9.20 20.67
CA ASN A 883 27.85 10.48 19.99
C ASN A 883 29.31 10.72 19.54
N ASN A 884 29.92 9.75 18.86
CA ASN A 884 31.25 9.95 18.28
C ASN A 884 31.16 10.94 17.10
N SER A 885 32.30 11.24 16.48
CA SER A 885 32.32 12.05 15.25
C SER A 885 32.47 11.12 14.06
N GLY A 886 31.56 11.23 13.10
CA GLY A 886 31.41 10.27 12.00
C GLY A 886 30.17 9.39 12.19
N ASN A 887 30.29 8.13 11.81
CA ASN A 887 29.17 7.18 11.82
C ASN A 887 29.51 5.80 12.43
N ASP A 888 30.68 5.69 13.07
CA ASP A 888 31.12 4.52 13.83
C ASP A 888 30.60 4.62 15.28
N GLU A 889 29.29 4.46 15.44
CA GLU A 889 28.60 4.50 16.72
C GLU A 889 28.41 3.09 17.30
N CYS A 890 28.54 2.96 18.61
CA CYS A 890 28.34 1.72 19.34
C CYS A 890 27.60 1.99 20.65
N ILE A 891 26.50 1.26 20.86
CA ILE A 891 25.78 1.18 22.14
C ILE A 891 25.77 -0.28 22.58
N TYR A 892 26.07 -0.54 23.85
CA TYR A 892 25.83 -1.83 24.49
C TYR A 892 24.90 -1.67 25.68
N ILE A 893 23.79 -2.41 25.69
CA ILE A 893 22.80 -2.43 26.75
C ILE A 893 22.87 -3.80 27.44
N ALA A 894 23.12 -3.81 28.75
CA ALA A 894 23.17 -5.03 29.54
C ALA A 894 21.88 -5.18 30.38
N ASN A 895 21.18 -6.32 30.23
CA ASN A 895 20.00 -6.69 31.00
C ASN A 895 18.85 -5.65 30.98
N SER A 896 18.15 -5.58 29.85
CA SER A 896 16.92 -4.79 29.69
C SER A 896 15.79 -5.25 30.62
N SER A 897 14.84 -4.35 30.93
CA SER A 897 13.73 -4.64 31.86
C SER A 897 12.34 -4.51 31.22
N GLN A 898 12.26 -4.12 29.95
CA GLN A 898 11.02 -3.97 29.21
C GLN A 898 10.99 -4.94 28.02
N TYR A 899 9.81 -5.27 27.51
CA TYR A 899 9.73 -6.02 26.26
C TYR A 899 10.22 -5.21 25.05
N TRP A 900 10.11 -3.88 25.10
CA TRP A 900 10.50 -2.99 24.00
C TRP A 900 11.69 -2.11 24.34
N GLY A 901 12.61 -1.98 23.39
CA GLY A 901 13.62 -0.92 23.31
C GLY A 901 13.29 0.04 22.18
N TYR A 902 13.75 1.28 22.30
CA TYR A 902 13.49 2.38 21.38
C TYR A 902 14.79 3.10 21.07
N LEU A 903 15.27 2.95 19.85
CA LEU A 903 16.48 3.57 19.32
C LEU A 903 16.11 4.81 18.48
N LYS A 904 16.88 5.87 18.65
CA LYS A 904 16.85 7.06 17.82
C LYS A 904 18.22 7.23 17.17
N VAL A 905 18.22 7.48 15.87
CA VAL A 905 19.44 7.88 15.15
C VAL A 905 19.29 9.34 14.70
N LEU A 906 20.13 10.22 15.23
CA LEU A 906 20.18 11.62 14.83
C LEU A 906 21.27 11.84 13.77
N GLY A 907 21.22 12.95 13.02
CA GLY A 907 22.28 13.35 12.09
C GLY A 907 21.95 13.09 10.62
N SER A 908 22.98 13.09 9.77
CA SER A 908 22.85 12.86 8.33
C SER A 908 23.77 11.74 7.88
N SER A 909 23.22 10.80 7.11
CA SER A 909 23.87 9.56 6.70
C SER A 909 23.81 9.42 5.18
N ASN A 910 24.70 8.62 4.60
CA ASN A 910 24.63 8.16 3.21
C ASN A 910 25.32 6.79 3.13
N GLY A 911 24.54 5.73 2.93
CA GLY A 911 25.04 4.36 2.85
C GLY A 911 25.52 3.77 4.18
N VAL A 912 25.03 4.27 5.32
CA VAL A 912 25.43 3.76 6.65
C VAL A 912 24.61 2.53 6.99
N SER A 913 25.27 1.46 7.43
CA SER A 913 24.62 0.23 7.87
C SER A 913 24.52 0.19 9.40
N LEU A 914 23.38 -0.24 9.92
CA LEU A 914 23.13 -0.44 11.35
C LEU A 914 22.80 -1.90 11.61
N VAL A 915 23.33 -2.49 12.69
CA VAL A 915 22.99 -3.85 13.12
C VAL A 915 22.75 -3.92 14.62
N VAL A 916 21.85 -4.82 15.01
CA VAL A 916 21.54 -5.16 16.39
C VAL A 916 21.92 -6.61 16.64
N ASP A 917 22.64 -6.91 17.73
CA ASP A 917 23.00 -8.26 18.14
C ASP A 917 22.52 -8.55 19.56
N TYR A 918 21.69 -9.57 19.72
CA TYR A 918 21.17 -10.05 20.99
C TYR A 918 22.07 -11.15 21.57
N ASN A 919 22.21 -11.15 22.89
CA ASN A 919 23.12 -12.02 23.64
C ASN A 919 24.60 -11.94 23.18
N SER A 920 24.95 -10.91 22.41
CA SER A 920 26.34 -10.60 22.11
C SER A 920 27.04 -10.15 23.38
N SER A 921 28.35 -10.44 23.46
CA SER A 921 29.18 -9.89 24.52
C SER A 921 29.42 -8.38 24.38
N GLY A 922 29.28 -7.78 23.18
CA GLY A 922 29.59 -6.38 22.89
C GLY A 922 29.32 -6.00 21.41
N CYS A 923 29.66 -4.76 21.01
CA CYS A 923 29.55 -4.28 19.62
C CYS A 923 30.45 -5.02 18.63
N ARG A 924 30.10 -4.91 17.34
CA ARG A 924 30.76 -5.59 16.20
C ARG A 924 31.99 -4.85 15.67
#